data_AF-A0A2E7JZD2-F1
#
_entry.id   AF-A0A2E7JZD2-F1
#
_cell.length_a   1.000
_cell.length_b   1.000
_cell.length_c   1.000
_cell.angle_alpha   90.00
_cell.angle_beta   90.00
_cell.angle_gamma   90.00
#
_symmetry.space_group_name_H-M   'P 1'
#
loop_
_entity.id
_entity.type
_entity.pdbx_description
1 polymer ?
#
loop_
_entity_poly.entity_id
_entity_poly.type
_entity_poly.pdbx_seq_one_letter_code
_entity_poly.pdbx_strand_id
1 'polypeptide(L)'
;MNRIKILGIGILLSIIFAVTAVPTGETNPGGIQPNISSLVEANGCSCHNIGDGDMNNPNSAVVLNLTMPENFSASETYTLTLNISGGPNDIAPMENGPNMGGFMLKVSVGTLTPIDDNVWKPEGSSYLTHTGGDEDLGQTPEQDGNNLREWSFNWTAPDSDSIVAEFMVYGNSVNGNAYEDSGGMGSSGDYWNSGVFLLAGQNAQIADGSDYGELSGPKKIVYGFGIVFITLAVVVVGYRMVDQDESFEEVMKSYWKWIYPWLTTTDHKYIGTLYIVTGFAWFFIGGILGLLIRWQLFEPRVDGDFLTYQEYNSTFTMHGTTMIFMAAMPIIFGFANYLIPLQIGARDLAFPRLNSFGYWLLPTGGIVLYMGYFTGGAGDVGWTGYAPYSSGASATRPGTDFWVAGQLMLGASSTLTAVNFLVTMLRMRAPGVSLMKMPLFAWSILVTVFLLLLSIPVFTVALILLMADRTFGSLYFSGPDSDPILWQHLFWYFGHPEVYIVILPAFGVLSEIISTFSRRPIFGYTSMVYAMATIGIISFVVYGHHMFTTGADPLFRFIVMLTTMLVAVPTGIKIFNWLATMTGGSVVLNTPMMFSLGTIITFTIGGITGIILASIPLDIAFHDTYFVVAHFHYVLIGGTMFSFIAGVYYWYPKMTGKMMNEKLGIIHFATTFITFNAAFYPMHNVGISGMPRRYATYDASLTELNQFISVFAILFGLAQLIFVYNVFYSYRNGKEAGDNPWNGWSLEWATSSPPPENSFIEIPTLLDAEEEAKKSE
;
A
#
# COMPACT_ATOMS: atom_id res chain seq x y z
N MET A 1 -25.81 -25.68 24.97
CA MET A 1 -25.56 -24.41 24.27
C MET A 1 -25.83 -24.64 22.77
N ASN A 2 -26.56 -23.75 22.08
CA ASN A 2 -26.87 -23.94 20.65
C ASN A 2 -25.55 -24.04 19.86
N ARG A 3 -25.36 -25.05 19.01
CA ARG A 3 -24.07 -25.34 18.35
C ARG A 3 -23.58 -24.19 17.46
N ILE A 4 -24.51 -23.43 16.88
CA ILE A 4 -24.24 -22.17 16.16
C ILE A 4 -23.64 -21.11 17.08
N LYS A 5 -24.04 -21.06 18.36
CA LYS A 5 -23.43 -20.16 19.35
C LYS A 5 -22.01 -20.57 19.69
N ILE A 6 -21.67 -21.87 19.66
CA ILE A 6 -20.29 -22.35 19.91
C ILE A 6 -19.37 -21.92 18.75
N LEU A 7 -19.81 -22.10 17.50
CA LEU A 7 -19.07 -21.60 16.33
C LEU A 7 -18.95 -20.07 16.34
N GLY A 8 -20.04 -19.37 16.66
CA GLY A 8 -20.03 -17.91 16.81
C GLY A 8 -19.08 -17.42 17.91
N ILE A 9 -19.04 -18.11 19.05
CA ILE A 9 -18.09 -17.84 20.13
C ILE A 9 -16.66 -18.15 19.69
N GLY A 10 -16.42 -19.25 18.97
CA GLY A 10 -15.10 -19.59 18.43
C GLY A 10 -14.58 -18.54 17.44
N ILE A 11 -15.44 -18.05 16.55
CA ILE A 11 -15.10 -16.95 15.61
C ILE A 11 -14.79 -15.67 16.40
N LEU A 12 -15.63 -15.31 17.38
CA LEU A 12 -15.43 -14.11 18.19
C LEU A 12 -14.12 -14.20 19.00
N LEU A 13 -13.84 -15.35 19.62
CA LEU A 13 -12.60 -15.60 20.34
C LEU A 13 -11.38 -15.59 19.42
N SER A 14 -11.52 -16.04 18.17
CA SER A 14 -10.44 -15.96 17.17
C SER A 14 -10.13 -14.52 16.78
N ILE A 15 -11.17 -13.68 16.61
CA ILE A 15 -11.01 -12.26 16.34
C ILE A 15 -10.39 -11.56 17.55
N ILE A 16 -10.89 -11.82 18.76
CA ILE A 16 -10.35 -11.26 20.01
C ILE A 16 -8.88 -11.70 20.17
N PHE A 17 -8.60 -12.99 20.01
CA PHE A 17 -7.25 -13.53 20.09
C PHE A 17 -6.33 -12.82 19.10
N ALA A 18 -6.74 -12.65 17.84
CA ALA A 18 -5.92 -11.95 16.85
C ALA A 18 -5.71 -10.46 17.18
N VAL A 19 -6.71 -9.78 17.74
CA VAL A 19 -6.57 -8.39 18.22
C VAL A 19 -5.60 -8.31 19.42
N THR A 20 -5.56 -9.35 20.26
CA THR A 20 -4.64 -9.43 21.42
C THR A 20 -3.28 -10.05 21.10
N ALA A 21 -3.17 -10.80 20.01
CA ALA A 21 -1.99 -11.55 19.60
C ALA A 21 -1.20 -10.82 18.50
N VAL A 22 -1.46 -9.52 18.30
CA VAL A 22 -0.55 -8.65 17.55
C VAL A 22 0.83 -8.84 18.19
N PRO A 23 1.82 -9.38 17.47
CA PRO A 23 3.12 -9.62 18.05
C PRO A 23 3.73 -8.29 18.49
N THR A 24 3.79 -8.04 19.79
CA THR A 24 4.71 -7.06 20.36
C THR A 24 6.06 -7.76 20.44
N GLY A 25 6.73 -7.86 19.30
CA GLY A 25 8.06 -8.42 19.24
C GLY A 25 9.05 -7.38 19.74
N GLU A 26 9.35 -7.35 21.03
CA GLU A 26 10.56 -6.67 21.51
C GLU A 26 11.76 -7.39 20.89
N THR A 27 12.32 -6.82 19.83
CA THR A 27 13.66 -7.18 19.38
C THR A 27 14.64 -6.72 20.44
N ASN A 28 15.45 -7.64 20.96
CA ASN A 28 16.59 -7.31 21.82
C ASN A 28 17.46 -6.25 21.11
N PRO A 29 17.95 -5.23 21.84
CA PRO A 29 18.55 -4.03 21.26
C PRO A 29 19.85 -4.38 20.54
N GLY A 30 19.83 -4.35 19.21
CA GLY A 30 21.00 -4.54 18.36
C GLY A 30 21.02 -3.63 17.13
N GLY A 31 20.16 -2.59 17.07
CA GLY A 31 20.12 -1.62 15.98
C GLY A 31 19.94 -0.21 16.54
N ILE A 32 20.76 0.74 16.08
CA ILE A 32 21.06 1.99 16.78
C ILE A 32 20.44 3.20 16.07
N GLN A 33 19.85 4.12 16.86
CA GLN A 33 19.45 5.47 16.47
C GLN A 33 20.64 6.37 16.08
N PRO A 34 20.47 7.31 15.13
CA PRO A 34 21.56 8.05 14.51
C PRO A 34 22.14 9.17 15.37
N ASN A 35 21.57 9.44 16.55
CA ASN A 35 21.95 10.59 17.39
C ASN A 35 22.43 10.19 18.80
N ILE A 36 22.72 8.90 19.05
CA ILE A 36 23.15 8.46 20.37
C ILE A 36 24.68 8.36 20.40
N SER A 37 25.34 9.50 20.65
CA SER A 37 26.77 9.56 20.97
C SER A 37 27.08 9.21 22.43
N SER A 38 26.08 8.78 23.22
CA SER A 38 26.27 8.38 24.61
C SER A 38 25.09 7.53 25.12
N LEU A 39 25.14 6.22 24.90
CA LEU A 39 24.41 5.28 25.76
C LEU A 39 25.30 5.03 26.98
N VAL A 40 25.25 5.94 27.95
CA VAL A 40 25.44 5.56 29.36
C VAL A 40 24.08 5.02 29.77
N GLU A 41 23.96 3.72 30.05
CA GLU A 41 22.74 3.19 30.64
C GLU A 41 22.43 4.03 31.89
N ALA A 42 21.33 4.78 31.83
CA ALA A 42 20.92 5.75 32.83
C ALA A 42 20.39 5.08 34.12
N ASN A 43 21.13 4.11 34.64
CA ASN A 43 21.01 3.55 35.96
C ASN A 43 22.43 3.49 36.55
N GLY A 44 22.94 4.65 36.95
CA GLY A 44 24.28 4.76 37.54
C GLY A 44 24.50 3.73 38.64
N CYS A 45 25.47 2.84 38.45
CA CYS A 45 26.01 2.06 39.56
C CYS A 45 26.85 2.98 40.43
N SER A 46 26.62 2.95 41.74
CA SER A 46 27.55 3.48 42.73
C SER A 46 28.86 2.71 42.60
N CYS A 47 29.89 3.34 42.03
CA CYS A 47 31.18 2.67 41.87
C CYS A 47 31.90 2.43 43.20
N HIS A 48 31.53 3.14 44.28
CA HIS A 48 31.80 2.80 45.68
C HIS A 48 30.77 3.44 46.61
N ASN A 49 30.57 2.85 47.81
CA ASN A 49 29.76 3.44 48.86
C ASN A 49 30.62 4.46 49.64
N ILE A 50 30.28 5.74 49.55
CA ILE A 50 30.86 6.77 50.42
C ILE A 50 30.38 6.42 51.83
N GLY A 51 31.28 6.23 52.78
CA GLY A 51 30.99 5.73 54.14
C GLY A 51 30.14 6.65 55.02
N ASP A 52 29.10 7.29 54.49
CA ASP A 52 28.21 8.20 55.19
C ASP A 52 26.74 7.79 55.00
N GLY A 53 26.36 6.63 55.55
CA GLY A 53 25.01 6.29 56.07
C GLY A 53 23.73 6.46 55.23
N ASP A 54 23.75 7.05 54.04
CA ASP A 54 22.56 7.41 53.26
C ASP A 54 22.45 6.55 51.99
N MET A 55 21.72 5.45 52.10
CA MET A 55 21.44 4.54 50.98
C MET A 55 20.47 5.14 49.93
N ASN A 56 19.98 6.37 50.11
CA ASN A 56 18.93 6.97 49.29
C ASN A 56 19.36 8.21 48.49
N ASN A 57 20.66 8.56 48.46
CA ASN A 57 21.17 9.70 47.71
C ASN A 57 22.21 9.27 46.66
N PRO A 58 21.77 8.91 45.43
CA PRO A 58 22.67 8.47 44.37
C PRO A 58 23.37 9.69 43.76
N ASN A 59 24.42 10.19 44.42
CA ASN A 59 25.22 11.29 43.88
C ASN A 59 26.70 10.94 43.87
N SER A 60 27.06 10.11 42.89
CA SER A 60 28.27 10.26 42.07
C SER A 60 28.27 9.25 40.92
N ALA A 61 27.46 9.49 39.90
CA ALA A 61 27.49 8.69 38.66
C ALA A 61 28.86 8.88 37.98
N VAL A 62 29.63 7.80 37.84
CA VAL A 62 30.86 7.81 37.04
C VAL A 62 30.47 8.03 35.58
N VAL A 63 30.95 9.09 34.96
CA VAL A 63 30.68 9.43 33.56
C VAL A 63 31.88 9.03 32.71
N LEU A 64 31.64 8.19 31.72
CA LEU A 64 32.62 7.81 30.71
C LEU A 64 32.49 8.73 29.50
N ASN A 65 33.60 9.28 29.03
CA ASN A 65 33.64 10.11 27.84
C ASN A 65 34.78 9.67 26.93
N LEU A 66 34.46 9.20 25.71
CA LEU A 66 35.44 8.80 24.71
C LEU A 66 35.49 9.86 23.61
N THR A 67 36.62 10.56 23.51
CA THR A 67 36.87 11.55 22.46
C THR A 67 37.26 10.84 21.17
N MET A 68 36.47 11.04 20.12
CA MET A 68 36.62 10.41 18.80
C MET A 68 36.49 11.46 17.69
N PRO A 69 37.03 11.19 16.48
CA PRO A 69 36.74 12.02 15.30
C PRO A 69 35.25 11.95 14.94
N GLU A 70 34.79 12.85 14.06
CA GLU A 70 33.38 12.86 13.60
C GLU A 70 33.04 11.63 12.73
N ASN A 71 34.01 11.15 11.94
CA ASN A 71 33.94 9.95 11.13
C ASN A 71 35.34 9.35 10.92
N PHE A 72 35.42 8.15 10.33
CA PHE A 72 36.70 7.49 10.00
C PHE A 72 36.83 7.13 8.51
N SER A 73 38.07 7.07 8.03
CA SER A 73 38.47 6.56 6.71
C SER A 73 39.12 5.18 6.84
N ALA A 74 39.02 4.37 5.80
CA ALA A 74 39.51 2.99 5.79
C ALA A 74 41.02 2.91 6.08
N SER A 75 41.41 1.97 6.95
CA SER A 75 42.79 1.68 7.36
C SER A 75 43.58 2.85 8.00
N GLU A 76 42.93 3.97 8.34
CA GLU A 76 43.57 5.10 9.02
C GLU A 76 43.69 4.86 10.54
N THR A 77 44.70 5.45 11.19
CA THR A 77 44.89 5.34 12.65
C THR A 77 44.55 6.64 13.34
N TYR A 78 43.69 6.56 14.36
CA TYR A 78 43.22 7.69 15.17
C TYR A 78 43.68 7.53 16.60
N THR A 79 44.11 8.64 17.22
CA THR A 79 44.34 8.70 18.66
C THR A 79 43.03 9.05 19.35
N LEU A 80 42.54 8.16 20.19
CA LEU A 80 41.33 8.33 20.99
C LEU A 80 41.72 8.58 22.44
N THR A 81 40.91 9.37 23.14
CA THR A 81 41.13 9.69 24.56
C THR A 81 39.89 9.34 25.37
N LEU A 82 40.04 8.41 26.31
CA LEU A 82 39.01 8.09 27.29
C LEU A 82 39.23 8.92 28.55
N ASN A 83 38.20 9.65 28.97
CA ASN A 83 38.17 10.41 30.21
C ASN A 83 37.05 9.87 31.12
N ILE A 84 37.34 9.75 32.41
CA ILE A 84 36.39 9.33 33.45
C ILE A 84 36.22 10.48 34.44
N SER A 85 34.98 10.94 34.64
CA SER A 85 34.60 11.97 35.63
C SER A 85 33.53 11.45 36.59
N GLY A 86 33.28 12.15 37.68
CA GLY A 86 32.40 11.70 38.76
C GLY A 86 33.02 10.59 39.63
N GLY A 87 32.22 10.05 40.54
CA GLY A 87 32.65 9.04 41.51
C GLY A 87 33.38 9.61 42.74
N PRO A 88 33.84 8.72 43.64
CA PRO A 88 34.43 9.07 44.95
C PRO A 88 35.65 9.98 44.89
N ASN A 89 36.50 9.82 43.88
CA ASN A 89 37.73 10.62 43.76
C ASN A 89 37.48 12.07 43.32
N ASP A 90 36.33 12.37 42.73
CA ASP A 90 35.96 13.77 42.42
C ASP A 90 35.33 14.47 43.65
N ILE A 91 34.75 13.69 44.57
CA ILE A 91 34.15 14.17 45.82
C ILE A 91 35.21 14.34 46.91
N ALA A 92 36.10 13.37 47.05
CA ALA A 92 37.18 13.33 48.04
C ALA A 92 38.50 12.89 47.36
N PRO A 93 39.12 13.76 46.55
CA PRO A 93 40.35 13.44 45.84
C PRO A 93 41.49 13.18 46.82
N MET A 94 42.26 12.10 46.59
CA MET A 94 43.57 11.96 47.23
C MET A 94 44.57 12.86 46.50
N GLU A 95 45.21 13.78 47.22
CA GLU A 95 46.22 14.68 46.63
C GLU A 95 47.42 13.94 46.02
N ASN A 96 47.72 12.71 46.45
CA ASN A 96 48.82 11.85 45.95
C ASN A 96 48.56 10.34 46.20
N GLY A 97 47.32 9.87 46.00
CA GLY A 97 46.94 8.47 46.30
C GLY A 97 47.14 7.52 45.12
N PRO A 98 47.59 6.27 45.34
CA PRO A 98 47.59 5.26 44.29
C PRO A 98 46.16 4.80 44.00
N ASN A 99 45.84 4.56 42.74
CA ASN A 99 44.58 4.06 42.19
C ASN A 99 43.46 5.11 42.25
N MET A 100 43.32 5.87 41.16
CA MET A 100 42.28 6.89 40.94
C MET A 100 41.16 6.41 40.01
N GLY A 101 41.42 5.41 39.17
CA GLY A 101 40.42 4.86 38.26
C GLY A 101 41.00 3.82 37.30
N GLY A 102 40.11 3.05 36.70
CA GLY A 102 40.45 2.01 35.74
C GLY A 102 39.48 2.01 34.57
N PHE A 103 39.92 1.44 33.45
CA PHE A 103 39.09 1.20 32.29
C PHE A 103 39.37 -0.17 31.66
N MET A 104 38.39 -0.71 30.94
CA MET A 104 38.54 -1.78 29.95
C MET A 104 37.77 -1.36 28.70
N LEU A 105 38.41 -1.33 27.54
CA LEU A 105 37.83 -0.87 26.29
C LEU A 105 37.99 -1.91 25.19
N LYS A 106 36.87 -2.22 24.52
CA LYS A 106 36.79 -3.12 23.36
C LYS A 106 36.28 -2.37 22.16
N VAL A 107 36.69 -2.81 20.97
CA VAL A 107 36.10 -2.33 19.71
C VAL A 107 35.60 -3.51 18.88
N SER A 108 34.46 -3.33 18.18
CA SER A 108 33.87 -4.37 17.32
C SER A 108 34.69 -4.65 16.06
N VAL A 109 35.35 -3.63 15.51
CA VAL A 109 36.15 -3.69 14.28
C VAL A 109 37.38 -2.76 14.37
N GLY A 110 38.42 -3.07 13.60
CA GLY A 110 39.71 -2.38 13.70
C GLY A 110 40.57 -2.91 14.85
N THR A 111 41.72 -2.27 15.08
CA THR A 111 42.74 -2.74 16.04
C THR A 111 43.13 -1.64 17.01
N LEU A 112 43.05 -1.95 18.31
CA LEU A 112 43.50 -1.07 19.38
C LEU A 112 44.97 -1.34 19.73
N THR A 113 45.73 -0.28 19.99
CA THR A 113 47.15 -0.33 20.38
C THR A 113 47.47 0.74 21.44
N PRO A 114 48.20 0.40 22.52
CA PRO A 114 48.71 1.38 23.48
C PRO A 114 49.64 2.41 22.83
N ILE A 115 49.68 3.62 23.37
CA ILE A 115 50.60 4.70 22.95
C ILE A 115 51.69 4.94 24.00
N ASP A 116 51.38 4.71 25.28
CA ASP A 116 52.26 4.89 26.41
C ASP A 116 52.19 3.70 27.37
N ASP A 117 52.99 3.77 28.44
CA ASP A 117 53.08 2.74 29.46
C ASP A 117 51.92 2.79 30.49
N ASN A 118 50.93 3.67 30.30
CA ASN A 118 49.75 3.79 31.16
C ASN A 118 48.58 2.92 30.66
N VAL A 119 48.67 2.43 29.43
CA VAL A 119 47.68 1.58 28.78
C VAL A 119 48.32 0.23 28.42
N TRP A 120 47.62 -0.84 28.74
CA TRP A 120 48.05 -2.21 28.47
C TRP A 120 47.07 -2.94 27.56
N LYS A 121 47.64 -3.72 26.64
CA LYS A 121 46.93 -4.70 25.82
C LYS A 121 47.39 -6.09 26.20
N PRO A 122 46.56 -6.91 26.88
CA PRO A 122 46.91 -8.30 27.14
C PRO A 122 47.16 -9.06 25.84
N GLU A 123 48.16 -9.95 25.85
CA GLU A 123 48.53 -10.75 24.69
C GLU A 123 47.34 -11.62 24.22
N GLY A 124 47.06 -11.60 22.93
CA GLY A 124 45.93 -12.33 22.33
C GLY A 124 44.54 -11.73 22.61
N SER A 125 44.44 -10.60 23.31
CA SER A 125 43.18 -9.94 23.60
C SER A 125 42.77 -8.89 22.56
N SER A 126 41.46 -8.66 22.44
CA SER A 126 40.85 -7.62 21.60
C SER A 126 40.51 -6.33 22.36
N TYR A 127 41.03 -6.17 23.58
CA TYR A 127 40.71 -5.04 24.46
C TYR A 127 41.96 -4.33 24.97
N LEU A 128 41.80 -3.06 25.37
CA LEU A 128 42.75 -2.29 26.15
C LEU A 128 42.27 -2.12 27.58
N THR A 129 43.21 -1.97 28.51
CA THR A 129 42.94 -1.62 29.90
C THR A 129 44.08 -0.73 30.40
N HIS A 130 43.93 -0.12 31.56
CA HIS A 130 45.02 0.56 32.27
C HIS A 130 46.10 -0.43 32.74
N THR A 131 47.35 0.04 32.91
CA THR A 131 48.40 -0.67 33.64
C THR A 131 48.21 -0.56 35.16
N GLY A 132 48.51 -1.63 35.89
CA GLY A 132 48.36 -1.72 37.34
C GLY A 132 49.64 -2.15 38.07
N GLY A 133 50.79 -2.16 37.37
CA GLY A 133 52.08 -2.55 37.95
C GLY A 133 52.20 -4.03 38.33
N ASP A 134 51.43 -4.92 37.66
CA ASP A 134 51.46 -6.36 37.91
C ASP A 134 52.66 -7.03 37.20
N GLU A 135 53.70 -7.37 37.98
CA GLU A 135 54.93 -8.01 37.49
C GLU A 135 54.66 -9.37 36.83
N ASP A 136 53.61 -10.10 37.23
CA ASP A 136 53.23 -11.39 36.63
C ASP A 136 52.66 -11.22 35.22
N LEU A 137 52.19 -10.01 34.88
CA LEU A 137 51.71 -9.62 33.55
C LEU A 137 52.75 -8.84 32.74
N GLY A 138 54.00 -8.78 33.24
CA GLY A 138 55.13 -8.09 32.59
C GLY A 138 55.10 -6.57 32.70
N GLN A 139 54.34 -6.03 33.66
CA GLN A 139 54.23 -4.60 33.93
C GLN A 139 55.26 -4.19 35.00
N THR A 140 55.81 -2.97 34.92
CA THR A 140 56.73 -2.47 35.96
C THR A 140 55.96 -1.71 37.04
N PRO A 141 56.41 -1.70 38.31
CA PRO A 141 55.76 -0.95 39.40
C PRO A 141 55.72 0.58 39.20
N GLU A 142 56.42 1.08 38.17
CA GLU A 142 56.46 2.50 37.77
C GLU A 142 55.36 2.84 36.73
N GLN A 143 54.59 1.84 36.27
CA GLN A 143 53.47 1.98 35.34
C GLN A 143 52.18 2.29 36.09
N ASP A 144 51.93 3.59 36.25
CA ASP A 144 50.88 4.14 37.09
C ASP A 144 49.57 4.43 36.31
N GLY A 145 49.20 3.56 35.36
CA GLY A 145 47.96 3.71 34.60
C GLY A 145 46.71 3.76 35.48
N ASN A 146 46.71 3.06 36.61
CA ASN A 146 45.63 3.09 37.60
C ASN A 146 45.55 4.44 38.36
N ASN A 147 46.60 5.27 38.31
CA ASN A 147 46.65 6.60 38.93
C ASN A 147 46.19 7.70 37.96
N LEU A 148 45.44 7.36 36.92
CA LEU A 148 44.94 8.33 35.94
C LEU A 148 43.42 8.35 35.91
N ARG A 149 42.89 9.41 35.30
CA ARG A 149 41.47 9.58 34.97
C ARG A 149 41.26 9.81 33.48
N GLU A 150 42.35 9.80 32.73
CA GLU A 150 42.40 10.02 31.30
C GLU A 150 43.47 9.11 30.71
N TRP A 151 43.12 8.40 29.64
CA TRP A 151 44.03 7.51 28.92
C TRP A 151 43.91 7.74 27.42
N SER A 152 45.04 7.77 26.73
CA SER A 152 45.09 7.88 25.28
C SER A 152 45.62 6.60 24.64
N PHE A 153 45.01 6.19 23.55
CA PHE A 153 45.40 5.00 22.80
C PHE A 153 45.07 5.15 21.32
N ASN A 154 45.74 4.35 20.49
CA ASN A 154 45.55 4.36 19.05
C ASN A 154 44.52 3.30 18.66
N TRP A 155 43.63 3.67 17.74
CA TRP A 155 42.73 2.76 17.04
C TRP A 155 42.99 2.86 15.54
N THR A 156 43.42 1.75 14.94
CA THR A 156 43.54 1.59 13.49
C THR A 156 42.22 1.06 12.94
N ALA A 157 41.59 1.85 12.07
CA ALA A 157 40.33 1.54 11.42
C ALA A 157 40.44 0.28 10.52
N PRO A 158 39.33 -0.44 10.30
CA PRO A 158 39.29 -1.57 9.37
C PRO A 158 39.45 -1.13 7.91
N ASP A 159 39.67 -2.09 7.00
CA ASP A 159 39.88 -1.85 5.56
C ASP A 159 38.66 -1.28 4.81
N SER A 160 37.52 -1.12 5.50
CA SER A 160 36.28 -0.59 4.95
C SER A 160 35.72 0.51 5.85
N ASP A 161 35.35 1.63 5.26
CA ASP A 161 34.70 2.79 5.92
C ASP A 161 33.21 2.93 5.57
N SER A 162 32.59 1.85 5.09
CA SER A 162 31.14 1.76 4.89
C SER A 162 30.41 1.14 6.10
N ILE A 163 31.11 0.99 7.22
CA ILE A 163 30.62 0.33 8.44
C ILE A 163 30.70 1.26 9.65
N VAL A 164 30.04 0.89 10.75
CA VAL A 164 30.08 1.61 12.03
C VAL A 164 30.91 0.81 13.03
N ALA A 165 31.91 1.44 13.64
CA ALA A 165 32.71 0.87 14.71
C ALA A 165 32.04 1.12 16.07
N GLU A 166 31.94 0.08 16.89
CA GLU A 166 31.35 0.13 18.23
C GLU A 166 32.44 -0.03 19.27
N PHE A 167 32.60 0.97 20.15
CA PHE A 167 33.53 0.99 21.27
C PHE A 167 32.76 0.76 22.56
N MET A 168 33.00 -0.38 23.18
CA MET A 168 32.43 -0.73 24.48
C MET A 168 33.45 -0.44 25.56
N VAL A 169 33.13 0.49 26.45
CA VAL A 169 34.00 0.95 27.52
C VAL A 169 33.38 0.56 28.84
N TYR A 170 34.17 -0.07 29.69
CA TYR A 170 33.92 -0.20 31.11
C TYR A 170 34.88 0.72 31.84
N GLY A 171 34.42 1.50 32.81
CA GLY A 171 35.31 2.33 33.61
C GLY A 171 34.79 2.55 35.02
N ASN A 172 35.71 2.76 35.95
CA ASN A 172 35.43 3.05 37.34
C ASN A 172 36.28 4.23 37.83
N SER A 173 35.79 4.86 38.90
CA SER A 173 36.46 5.95 39.63
C SER A 173 36.57 5.51 41.07
N VAL A 174 37.79 5.52 41.61
CA VAL A 174 38.13 5.02 42.95
C VAL A 174 39.08 6.01 43.62
N ASN A 175 39.10 6.08 44.95
CA ASN A 175 39.93 7.02 45.72
C ASN A 175 40.92 6.30 46.65
N GLY A 176 41.64 5.30 46.12
CA GLY A 176 42.62 4.49 46.86
C GLY A 176 42.29 3.00 46.97
N ASN A 177 43.31 2.16 47.18
CA ASN A 177 43.14 0.73 47.51
C ASN A 177 42.85 0.54 49.01
N ALA A 178 41.97 -0.40 49.37
CA ALA A 178 41.77 -0.79 50.76
C ALA A 178 43.02 -1.50 51.32
N TYR A 179 43.98 -0.74 51.86
CA TYR A 179 45.12 -1.27 52.61
C TYR A 179 44.83 -1.20 54.12
N GLU A 180 44.92 -2.35 54.79
CA GLU A 180 44.41 -2.61 56.15
C GLU A 180 45.06 -1.83 57.31
N ASP A 181 45.96 -0.88 57.11
CA ASP A 181 46.78 -0.35 58.23
C ASP A 181 46.88 1.18 58.37
N SER A 182 45.97 1.95 57.78
CA SER A 182 45.90 3.40 58.06
C SER A 182 44.48 3.98 58.01
N GLY A 183 43.86 4.12 59.18
CA GLY A 183 43.18 5.37 59.59
C GLY A 183 42.07 6.00 58.74
N GLY A 184 41.51 5.31 57.75
CA GLY A 184 40.25 5.67 57.08
C GLY A 184 40.36 6.15 55.63
N MET A 185 39.57 5.50 54.76
CA MET A 185 38.93 5.98 53.51
C MET A 185 39.03 5.05 52.27
N GLY A 186 39.54 3.83 52.36
CA GLY A 186 39.37 2.81 51.30
C GLY A 186 38.18 1.87 51.60
N SER A 187 37.31 1.60 50.62
CA SER A 187 36.20 0.63 50.75
C SER A 187 36.39 -0.55 49.79
N SER A 188 36.08 -1.77 50.22
CA SER A 188 36.16 -2.97 49.37
C SER A 188 34.95 -3.09 48.44
N GLY A 189 35.17 -3.29 47.13
CA GLY A 189 34.13 -3.67 46.17
C GLY A 189 33.93 -2.67 45.04
N ASP A 190 34.84 -2.67 44.07
CA ASP A 190 34.81 -1.77 42.92
C ASP A 190 33.71 -2.22 41.94
N TYR A 191 32.77 -1.32 41.64
CA TYR A 191 31.82 -1.52 40.54
C TYR A 191 32.27 -0.72 39.32
N TRP A 192 31.96 -1.24 38.14
CA TRP A 192 32.28 -0.63 36.86
C TRP A 192 31.03 -0.03 36.25
N ASN A 193 31.13 1.19 35.74
CA ASN A 193 30.13 1.69 34.80
C ASN A 193 30.49 1.24 33.38
N SER A 194 29.52 1.22 32.46
CA SER A 194 29.76 0.90 31.06
C SER A 194 29.08 1.89 30.12
N GLY A 195 29.71 2.13 28.97
CA GLY A 195 29.18 2.97 27.91
C GLY A 195 29.55 2.42 26.54
N VAL A 196 28.64 2.58 25.58
CA VAL A 196 28.88 2.24 24.17
C VAL A 196 28.97 3.52 23.35
N PHE A 197 30.06 3.66 22.62
CA PHE A 197 30.35 4.79 21.74
C PHE A 197 30.48 4.32 20.30
N LEU A 198 29.93 5.07 19.36
CA LEU A 198 29.84 4.68 17.96
C LEU A 198 30.60 5.67 17.09
N LEU A 199 31.31 5.14 16.09
CA LEU A 199 32.05 5.93 15.12
C LEU A 199 31.73 5.42 13.72
N ALA A 200 31.05 6.24 12.92
CA ALA A 200 30.67 5.90 11.56
C ALA A 200 31.84 6.13 10.58
N GLY A 201 32.01 5.22 9.62
CA GLY A 201 32.92 5.46 8.51
C GLY A 201 32.34 6.51 7.55
N GLN A 202 33.20 7.19 6.79
CA GLN A 202 32.78 8.26 5.87
C GLN A 202 31.73 7.83 4.84
N ASN A 203 31.71 6.53 4.49
CA ASN A 203 30.77 5.96 3.53
C ASN A 203 29.67 5.13 4.21
N ALA A 204 29.59 5.14 5.55
CA ALA A 204 28.61 4.37 6.29
C ALA A 204 27.21 4.97 6.14
N GLN A 205 26.25 4.16 5.67
CA GLN A 205 24.84 4.54 5.62
C GLN A 205 24.26 4.34 7.02
N ILE A 206 24.17 5.41 7.81
CA ILE A 206 23.54 5.36 9.14
C ILE A 206 22.03 5.27 8.92
N ALA A 207 21.46 4.07 9.12
CA ALA A 207 20.02 3.90 9.17
C ALA A 207 19.49 4.56 10.45
N ASP A 208 18.47 5.39 10.32
CA ASP A 208 17.79 6.02 11.44
C ASP A 208 17.12 4.93 12.30
N GLY A 209 17.76 4.50 13.39
CA GLY A 209 17.35 3.34 14.21
C GLY A 209 16.13 3.56 15.10
N SER A 210 15.12 4.30 14.66
CA SER A 210 13.94 4.59 15.46
C SER A 210 12.82 3.53 15.40
N ASP A 211 12.91 2.48 14.57
CA ASP A 211 11.68 1.73 14.22
C ASP A 211 11.81 0.20 13.99
N TYR A 212 12.67 -0.49 14.75
CA TYR A 212 12.78 -1.96 14.65
C TYR A 212 12.17 -2.79 15.79
N GLY A 213 11.56 -2.16 16.80
CA GLY A 213 10.92 -2.87 17.93
C GLY A 213 9.39 -3.01 17.85
N GLU A 214 8.70 -2.14 17.11
CA GLU A 214 7.27 -2.29 16.89
C GLU A 214 7.00 -2.74 15.46
N LEU A 215 6.12 -3.74 15.30
CA LEU A 215 5.50 -3.96 14.00
C LEU A 215 4.87 -2.63 13.57
N SER A 216 5.32 -2.13 12.43
CA SER A 216 4.72 -0.97 11.75
C SER A 216 3.20 -1.15 11.69
N GLY A 217 2.41 -0.07 11.77
CA GLY A 217 0.93 -0.14 11.75
C GLY A 217 0.40 -1.03 10.60
N PRO A 218 0.89 -0.87 9.36
CA PRO A 218 0.58 -1.76 8.25
C PRO A 218 1.01 -3.22 8.46
N LYS A 219 2.19 -3.48 9.04
CA LYS A 219 2.63 -4.85 9.37
C LYS A 219 1.68 -5.49 10.40
N LYS A 220 1.30 -4.76 11.46
CA LYS A 220 0.34 -5.23 12.48
C LYS A 220 -0.97 -5.66 11.83
N ILE A 221 -1.44 -4.91 10.83
CA ILE A 221 -2.66 -5.26 10.07
C ILE A 221 -2.48 -6.54 9.26
N VAL A 222 -1.37 -6.70 8.54
CA VAL A 222 -1.09 -7.90 7.75
C VAL A 222 -0.99 -9.14 8.64
N TYR A 223 -0.24 -9.06 9.74
CA TYR A 223 -0.13 -10.16 10.71
C TYR A 223 -1.48 -10.44 11.38
N GLY A 224 -2.21 -9.41 11.78
CA GLY A 224 -3.54 -9.56 12.38
C GLY A 224 -4.51 -10.30 11.46
N PHE A 225 -4.60 -9.90 10.19
CA PHE A 225 -5.44 -10.61 9.21
C PHE A 225 -4.93 -12.04 8.94
N GLY A 226 -3.62 -12.26 8.89
CA GLY A 226 -3.04 -13.60 8.75
C GLY A 226 -3.41 -14.53 9.91
N ILE A 227 -3.30 -14.05 11.15
CA ILE A 227 -3.69 -14.78 12.36
C ILE A 227 -5.19 -15.05 12.35
N VAL A 228 -6.03 -14.05 12.05
CA VAL A 228 -7.48 -14.24 11.92
C VAL A 228 -7.79 -15.32 10.90
N PHE A 229 -7.17 -15.27 9.72
CA PHE A 229 -7.42 -16.23 8.65
C PHE A 229 -7.04 -17.66 9.05
N ILE A 230 -5.83 -17.85 9.60
CA ILE A 230 -5.35 -19.17 10.04
C ILE A 230 -6.23 -19.70 11.18
N THR A 231 -6.54 -18.85 12.16
CA THR A 231 -7.36 -19.26 13.32
C THR A 231 -8.77 -19.63 12.88
N LEU A 232 -9.40 -18.84 12.00
CA LEU A 232 -10.69 -19.16 11.41
C LEU A 232 -10.65 -20.47 10.63
N ALA A 233 -9.59 -20.71 9.84
CA ALA A 233 -9.42 -21.96 9.11
C ALA A 233 -9.35 -23.16 10.06
N VAL A 234 -8.56 -23.06 11.14
CA VAL A 234 -8.47 -24.10 12.18
C VAL A 234 -9.81 -24.32 12.87
N VAL A 235 -10.53 -23.25 13.23
CA VAL A 235 -11.86 -23.36 13.87
C VAL A 235 -12.87 -24.00 12.94
N VAL A 236 -12.88 -23.63 11.65
CA VAL A 236 -13.82 -24.16 10.67
C VAL A 236 -13.52 -25.64 10.37
N VAL A 237 -12.26 -26.00 10.17
CA VAL A 237 -11.83 -27.40 9.98
C VAL A 237 -12.15 -28.22 11.23
N GLY A 238 -11.74 -27.75 12.41
CA GLY A 238 -12.00 -28.41 13.67
C GLY A 238 -13.49 -28.57 13.99
N TYR A 239 -14.32 -27.56 13.65
CA TYR A 239 -15.77 -27.65 13.76
C TYR A 239 -16.33 -28.78 12.91
N ARG A 240 -15.90 -28.93 11.64
CA ARG A 240 -16.34 -30.04 10.79
C ARG A 240 -15.89 -31.39 11.33
N MET A 241 -14.65 -31.48 11.82
CA MET A 241 -14.14 -32.72 12.41
C MET A 241 -14.98 -33.16 13.62
N VAL A 242 -15.37 -32.22 14.48
CA VAL A 242 -16.14 -32.53 15.69
C VAL A 242 -17.64 -32.70 15.44
N ASP A 243 -18.25 -31.85 14.60
CA ASP A 243 -19.71 -31.84 14.39
C ASP A 243 -20.17 -32.88 13.36
N GLN A 244 -19.34 -33.19 12.36
CA GLN A 244 -19.65 -34.14 11.30
C GLN A 244 -18.92 -35.49 11.48
N ASP A 245 -18.14 -35.66 12.56
CA ASP A 245 -17.32 -36.85 12.83
C ASP A 245 -16.39 -37.22 11.65
N GLU A 246 -15.90 -36.19 10.94
CA GLU A 246 -14.99 -36.32 9.80
C GLU A 246 -13.53 -36.30 10.29
N SER A 247 -12.67 -37.15 9.73
CA SER A 247 -11.22 -37.04 9.91
C SER A 247 -10.67 -35.78 9.23
N PHE A 248 -9.50 -35.29 9.68
CA PHE A 248 -8.83 -34.15 9.01
C PHE A 248 -8.63 -34.41 7.51
N GLU A 249 -8.27 -35.62 7.12
CA GLU A 249 -8.09 -36.00 5.71
C GLU A 249 -9.40 -35.90 4.91
N GLU A 250 -10.53 -36.32 5.47
CA GLU A 250 -11.84 -36.21 4.84
C GLU A 250 -12.29 -34.76 4.66
N VAL A 251 -12.09 -33.93 5.70
CA VAL A 251 -12.37 -32.49 5.64
C VAL A 251 -11.52 -31.83 4.55
N MET A 252 -10.21 -32.13 4.50
CA MET A 252 -9.31 -31.58 3.49
C MET A 252 -9.62 -32.08 2.08
N LYS A 253 -9.98 -33.36 1.90
CA LYS A 253 -10.47 -33.89 0.61
C LYS A 253 -11.76 -33.20 0.16
N SER A 254 -12.67 -32.93 1.09
CA SER A 254 -13.93 -32.21 0.83
C SER A 254 -13.65 -30.77 0.37
N TYR A 255 -12.77 -30.04 1.06
CA TYR A 255 -12.34 -28.71 0.63
C TYR A 255 -11.61 -28.74 -0.70
N TRP A 256 -10.70 -29.69 -0.91
CA TRP A 256 -10.00 -29.82 -2.19
C TRP A 256 -10.96 -30.06 -3.36
N LYS A 257 -11.98 -30.92 -3.20
CA LYS A 257 -13.03 -31.11 -4.21
C LYS A 257 -13.77 -29.82 -4.55
N TRP A 258 -13.95 -28.92 -3.57
CA TRP A 258 -14.59 -27.63 -3.79
C TRP A 258 -13.65 -26.60 -4.41
N ILE A 259 -12.36 -26.56 -4.01
CA ILE A 259 -11.36 -25.58 -4.45
C ILE A 259 -10.79 -25.92 -5.84
N TYR A 260 -10.51 -27.20 -6.11
CA TYR A 260 -9.85 -27.66 -7.33
C TYR A 260 -10.50 -27.13 -8.61
N PRO A 261 -11.84 -27.16 -8.78
CA PRO A 261 -12.49 -26.57 -9.95
C PRO A 261 -12.16 -25.10 -10.16
N TRP A 262 -12.06 -24.29 -9.09
CA TRP A 262 -11.71 -22.87 -9.20
C TRP A 262 -10.24 -22.65 -9.56
N LEU A 263 -9.34 -23.54 -9.12
CA LEU A 263 -7.91 -23.43 -9.42
C LEU A 263 -7.59 -23.76 -10.89
N THR A 264 -8.28 -24.76 -11.46
CA THR A 264 -7.97 -25.29 -12.79
C THR A 264 -8.97 -24.91 -13.87
N THR A 265 -9.94 -24.05 -13.56
CA THR A 265 -10.99 -23.66 -14.51
C THR A 265 -10.45 -22.86 -15.69
N THR A 266 -11.08 -23.06 -16.83
CA THR A 266 -10.95 -22.21 -18.03
C THR A 266 -12.26 -21.49 -18.36
N ASP A 267 -13.34 -21.76 -17.65
CA ASP A 267 -14.65 -21.13 -17.90
C ASP A 267 -14.59 -19.64 -17.53
N HIS A 268 -14.84 -18.77 -18.51
CA HIS A 268 -14.89 -17.32 -18.34
C HIS A 268 -15.84 -16.84 -17.23
N LYS A 269 -16.89 -17.60 -16.89
CA LYS A 269 -17.82 -17.27 -15.80
C LYS A 269 -17.17 -17.48 -14.44
N TYR A 270 -16.45 -18.58 -14.27
CA TYR A 270 -15.71 -18.86 -13.04
C TYR A 270 -14.54 -17.88 -12.89
N ILE A 271 -13.76 -17.68 -13.96
CA ILE A 271 -12.66 -16.71 -13.97
C ILE A 271 -13.17 -15.28 -13.73
N GLY A 272 -14.29 -14.90 -14.34
CA GLY A 272 -14.93 -13.60 -14.11
C GLY A 272 -15.38 -13.43 -12.66
N THR A 273 -15.94 -14.47 -12.05
CA THR A 273 -16.29 -14.47 -10.63
C THR A 273 -15.05 -14.34 -9.73
N LEU A 274 -13.97 -15.06 -10.05
CA LEU A 274 -12.69 -14.94 -9.35
C LEU A 274 -12.15 -13.50 -9.41
N TYR A 275 -12.13 -12.89 -10.60
CA TYR A 275 -11.75 -11.49 -10.79
C TYR A 275 -12.62 -10.52 -9.97
N ILE A 276 -13.94 -10.68 -9.98
CA ILE A 276 -14.88 -9.83 -9.21
C ILE A 276 -14.59 -9.96 -7.71
N VAL A 277 -14.49 -11.18 -7.19
CA VAL A 277 -14.25 -11.42 -5.76
C VAL A 277 -12.87 -10.92 -5.34
N THR A 278 -11.82 -11.21 -6.11
CA THR A 278 -10.47 -10.71 -5.85
C THR A 278 -10.41 -9.19 -5.91
N GLY A 279 -11.04 -8.57 -6.91
CA GLY A 279 -11.08 -7.12 -7.06
C GLY A 279 -11.82 -6.42 -5.92
N PHE A 280 -12.96 -6.96 -5.47
CA PHE A 280 -13.64 -6.43 -4.27
C PHE A 280 -12.85 -6.69 -2.98
N ALA A 281 -12.13 -7.82 -2.86
CA ALA A 281 -11.25 -8.04 -1.71
C ALA A 281 -10.15 -6.96 -1.62
N TRP A 282 -9.50 -6.65 -2.75
CA TRP A 282 -8.53 -5.56 -2.82
C TRP A 282 -9.15 -4.18 -2.67
N PHE A 283 -10.40 -3.97 -3.09
CA PHE A 283 -11.15 -2.74 -2.81
C PHE A 283 -11.28 -2.50 -1.30
N PHE A 284 -11.58 -3.54 -0.52
CA PHE A 284 -11.62 -3.42 0.95
C PHE A 284 -10.23 -3.18 1.55
N ILE A 285 -9.20 -3.85 1.06
CA ILE A 285 -7.81 -3.64 1.53
C ILE A 285 -7.36 -2.20 1.23
N GLY A 286 -7.52 -1.75 -0.02
CA GLY A 286 -7.22 -0.37 -0.42
C GLY A 286 -8.08 0.64 0.35
N GLY A 287 -9.35 0.33 0.62
CA GLY A 287 -10.24 1.11 1.45
C GLY A 287 -9.73 1.27 2.87
N ILE A 288 -9.26 0.18 3.51
CA ILE A 288 -8.62 0.23 4.84
C ILE A 288 -7.41 1.15 4.82
N LEU A 289 -6.52 1.03 3.83
CA LEU A 289 -5.37 1.96 3.70
C LEU A 289 -5.83 3.42 3.58
N GLY A 290 -6.91 3.68 2.84
CA GLY A 290 -7.54 5.00 2.75
C GLY A 290 -8.07 5.50 4.10
N LEU A 291 -8.66 4.63 4.92
CA LEU A 291 -9.13 4.96 6.27
C LEU A 291 -7.97 5.24 7.22
N LEU A 292 -6.83 4.55 7.11
CA LEU A 292 -5.64 4.84 7.91
C LEU A 292 -5.08 6.23 7.60
N ILE A 293 -5.04 6.62 6.33
CA ILE A 293 -4.66 7.99 5.91
C ILE A 293 -5.61 9.01 6.55
N ARG A 294 -6.92 8.76 6.51
CA ARG A 294 -7.89 9.68 7.11
C ARG A 294 -7.84 9.69 8.63
N TRP A 295 -7.50 8.56 9.25
CA TRP A 295 -7.26 8.51 10.68
C TRP A 295 -6.05 9.36 11.06
N GLN A 296 -4.91 9.21 10.37
CA GLN A 296 -3.72 10.06 10.56
C GLN A 296 -4.09 11.54 10.46
N LEU A 297 -4.86 11.91 9.43
CA LEU A 297 -5.29 13.29 9.16
C LEU A 297 -6.55 13.71 9.92
N PHE A 298 -6.98 12.97 10.95
CA PHE A 298 -8.08 13.40 11.81
C PHE A 298 -7.66 14.64 12.62
N GLU A 299 -6.40 14.70 13.03
CA GLU A 299 -5.77 15.83 13.71
C GLU A 299 -4.42 16.13 13.03
N PRO A 300 -3.82 17.32 13.22
CA PRO A 300 -2.51 17.65 12.67
C PRO A 300 -1.40 16.94 13.46
N ARG A 301 -1.42 15.60 13.42
CA ARG A 301 -0.49 14.74 14.15
C ARG A 301 0.94 14.94 13.67
N VAL A 302 1.89 14.82 14.60
CA VAL A 302 3.32 14.86 14.31
C VAL A 302 3.85 13.45 14.02
N ASP A 303 5.10 13.36 13.58
CA ASP A 303 5.73 12.09 13.22
C ASP A 303 5.68 11.09 14.39
N GLY A 304 5.27 9.85 14.10
CA GLY A 304 5.21 8.77 15.07
C GLY A 304 4.03 8.81 16.05
N ASP A 305 3.15 9.80 16.00
CA ASP A 305 1.95 9.85 16.87
C ASP A 305 0.90 8.77 16.50
N PHE A 306 0.81 8.41 15.21
CA PHE A 306 0.04 7.24 14.77
C PHE A 306 0.74 6.48 13.63
N LEU A 307 1.05 7.16 12.53
CA LEU A 307 1.94 6.66 11.48
C LEU A 307 3.21 7.50 11.48
N THR A 308 4.35 6.89 11.23
CA THR A 308 5.53 7.65 10.83
C THR A 308 5.34 8.24 9.42
N TYR A 309 6.10 9.26 9.05
CA TYR A 309 6.05 9.86 7.72
C TYR A 309 6.34 8.83 6.62
N GLN A 310 7.25 7.88 6.88
CA GLN A 310 7.52 6.78 5.97
C GLN A 310 6.32 5.83 5.83
N GLU A 311 5.68 5.46 6.93
CA GLU A 311 4.50 4.60 6.89
C GLU A 311 3.33 5.30 6.18
N TYR A 312 3.15 6.60 6.40
CA TYR A 312 2.17 7.41 5.68
C TYR A 312 2.44 7.38 4.17
N ASN A 313 3.70 7.58 3.77
CA ASN A 313 4.12 7.54 2.37
C ASN A 313 3.86 6.17 1.73
N SER A 314 4.22 5.10 2.43
CA SER A 314 3.92 3.72 2.04
C SER A 314 2.41 3.49 1.90
N THR A 315 1.63 3.97 2.87
CA THR A 315 0.18 3.75 2.94
C THR A 315 -0.54 4.44 1.78
N PHE A 316 -0.24 5.71 1.47
CA PHE A 316 -0.91 6.38 0.34
C PHE A 316 -0.45 5.84 -1.01
N THR A 317 0.81 5.42 -1.13
CA THR A 317 1.34 4.76 -2.33
C THR A 317 0.60 3.47 -2.60
N MET A 318 0.54 2.59 -1.59
CA MET A 318 -0.13 1.29 -1.69
C MET A 318 -1.65 1.44 -1.83
N HIS A 319 -2.28 2.44 -1.20
CA HIS A 319 -3.70 2.75 -1.42
C HIS A 319 -3.98 3.05 -2.90
N GLY A 320 -3.25 3.99 -3.50
CA GLY A 320 -3.44 4.38 -4.89
C GLY A 320 -3.21 3.21 -5.86
N THR A 321 -2.09 2.49 -5.70
CA THR A 321 -1.77 1.33 -6.54
C THR A 321 -2.80 0.21 -6.39
N THR A 322 -3.23 -0.10 -5.17
CA THR A 322 -4.22 -1.16 -4.91
C THR A 322 -5.58 -0.81 -5.51
N MET A 323 -6.05 0.42 -5.34
CA MET A 323 -7.37 0.82 -5.82
C MET A 323 -7.49 0.81 -7.34
N ILE A 324 -6.44 1.23 -8.07
CA ILE A 324 -6.45 1.25 -9.54
C ILE A 324 -6.19 -0.15 -10.11
N PHE A 325 -5.03 -0.72 -9.80
CA PHE A 325 -4.54 -1.91 -10.49
C PHE A 325 -5.11 -3.21 -9.94
N MET A 326 -5.45 -3.25 -8.65
CA MET A 326 -5.82 -4.49 -7.96
C MET A 326 -7.29 -4.53 -7.54
N ALA A 327 -7.98 -3.40 -7.55
CA ALA A 327 -9.42 -3.32 -7.31
C ALA A 327 -10.20 -2.99 -8.60
N ALA A 328 -10.04 -1.78 -9.15
CA ALA A 328 -10.85 -1.32 -10.28
C ALA A 328 -10.66 -2.21 -11.51
N MET A 329 -9.41 -2.46 -11.93
CA MET A 329 -9.08 -3.29 -13.09
C MET A 329 -9.66 -4.71 -13.03
N PRO A 330 -9.41 -5.50 -11.96
CA PRO A 330 -10.01 -6.82 -11.83
C PRO A 330 -11.53 -6.79 -11.71
N ILE A 331 -12.16 -5.79 -11.08
CA ILE A 331 -13.63 -5.69 -11.08
C ILE A 331 -14.13 -5.55 -12.52
N ILE A 332 -13.59 -4.60 -13.28
CA ILE A 332 -13.95 -4.35 -14.68
C ILE A 332 -13.81 -5.61 -15.53
N PHE A 333 -12.62 -6.22 -15.50
CA PHE A 333 -12.35 -7.39 -16.32
C PHE A 333 -13.01 -8.66 -15.80
N GLY A 334 -13.43 -8.69 -14.53
CA GLY A 334 -14.29 -9.75 -14.00
C GLY A 334 -15.70 -9.69 -14.57
N PHE A 335 -16.31 -8.50 -14.62
CA PHE A 335 -17.57 -8.30 -15.34
C PHE A 335 -17.43 -8.56 -16.84
N ALA A 336 -16.34 -8.10 -17.46
CA ALA A 336 -16.09 -8.37 -18.88
C ALA A 336 -15.96 -9.88 -19.14
N ASN A 337 -15.22 -10.60 -18.30
CA ASN A 337 -15.06 -12.04 -18.39
C ASN A 337 -16.41 -12.74 -18.31
N TYR A 338 -17.23 -12.38 -17.33
CA TYR A 338 -18.52 -13.02 -17.15
C TYR A 338 -19.49 -12.70 -18.30
N LEU A 339 -19.58 -11.43 -18.70
CA LEU A 339 -20.68 -10.94 -19.54
C LEU A 339 -20.37 -10.86 -21.02
N ILE A 340 -19.13 -10.61 -21.46
CA ILE A 340 -18.86 -10.36 -22.88
C ILE A 340 -19.21 -11.57 -23.76
N PRO A 341 -18.80 -12.81 -23.43
CA PRO A 341 -19.22 -13.96 -24.21
C PRO A 341 -20.75 -14.10 -24.26
N LEU A 342 -21.44 -13.84 -23.14
CA LEU A 342 -22.91 -13.88 -23.08
C LEU A 342 -23.54 -12.80 -23.97
N GLN A 343 -23.06 -11.57 -23.91
CA GLN A 343 -23.61 -10.42 -24.66
C GLN A 343 -23.39 -10.51 -26.17
N ILE A 344 -22.35 -11.20 -26.62
CA ILE A 344 -22.07 -11.39 -28.05
C ILE A 344 -22.52 -12.76 -28.58
N GLY A 345 -23.11 -13.60 -27.74
CA GLY A 345 -23.57 -14.96 -28.10
C GLY A 345 -22.44 -15.97 -28.34
N ALA A 346 -21.28 -15.78 -27.71
CA ALA A 346 -20.16 -16.74 -27.75
C ALA A 346 -20.26 -17.77 -26.60
N ARG A 347 -19.63 -18.93 -26.80
CA ARG A 347 -19.55 -19.99 -25.76
C ARG A 347 -18.56 -19.64 -24.65
N ASP A 348 -17.41 -19.10 -25.04
CA ASP A 348 -16.28 -18.76 -24.17
C ASP A 348 -15.40 -17.69 -24.87
N LEU A 349 -14.29 -17.30 -24.24
CA LEU A 349 -13.24 -16.47 -24.85
C LEU A 349 -12.38 -17.25 -25.85
N ALA A 350 -11.65 -16.52 -26.70
CA ALA A 350 -10.80 -17.07 -27.77
C ALA A 350 -9.65 -17.94 -27.24
N PHE A 351 -9.07 -17.57 -26.10
CA PHE A 351 -7.96 -18.27 -25.47
C PHE A 351 -8.26 -18.57 -23.99
N PRO A 352 -9.06 -19.61 -23.67
CA PRO A 352 -9.52 -19.88 -22.30
C PRO A 352 -8.39 -20.15 -21.29
N ARG A 353 -7.30 -20.83 -21.72
CA ARG A 353 -6.12 -21.05 -20.87
C ARG A 353 -5.32 -19.78 -20.62
N LEU A 354 -5.22 -18.91 -21.63
CA LEU A 354 -4.57 -17.61 -21.50
C LEU A 354 -5.34 -16.72 -20.53
N ASN A 355 -6.67 -16.82 -20.53
CA ASN A 355 -7.53 -16.15 -19.57
C ASN A 355 -7.24 -16.56 -18.13
N SER A 356 -7.14 -17.87 -17.89
CA SER A 356 -6.81 -18.44 -16.58
C SER A 356 -5.41 -18.00 -16.11
N PHE A 357 -4.42 -18.06 -17.00
CA PHE A 357 -3.06 -17.59 -16.71
C PHE A 357 -3.02 -16.09 -16.41
N GLY A 358 -3.74 -15.27 -17.20
CA GLY A 358 -3.90 -13.84 -16.94
C GLY A 358 -4.45 -13.58 -15.54
N TYR A 359 -5.51 -14.28 -15.15
CA TYR A 359 -6.04 -14.18 -13.78
C TYR A 359 -4.99 -14.48 -12.72
N TRP A 360 -4.25 -15.59 -12.83
CA TRP A 360 -3.30 -15.99 -11.78
C TRP A 360 -2.09 -15.08 -11.62
N LEU A 361 -1.73 -14.31 -12.66
CA LEU A 361 -0.73 -13.24 -12.54
C LEU A 361 -1.20 -12.10 -11.62
N LEU A 362 -2.50 -11.86 -11.50
CA LEU A 362 -3.06 -10.77 -10.70
C LEU A 362 -2.89 -10.94 -9.18
N PRO A 363 -3.39 -12.01 -8.52
CA PRO A 363 -3.18 -12.19 -7.09
C PRO A 363 -1.71 -12.42 -6.77
N THR A 364 -0.95 -13.06 -7.67
CA THR A 364 0.50 -13.26 -7.48
C THR A 364 1.25 -11.92 -7.53
N GLY A 365 0.97 -11.07 -8.54
CA GLY A 365 1.54 -9.72 -8.61
C GLY A 365 1.14 -8.87 -7.41
N GLY A 366 -0.09 -9.02 -6.93
CA GLY A 366 -0.56 -8.39 -5.69
C GLY A 366 0.22 -8.81 -4.45
N ILE A 367 0.50 -10.10 -4.30
CA ILE A 367 1.33 -10.61 -3.20
C ILE A 367 2.74 -10.01 -3.29
N VAL A 368 3.35 -10.00 -4.49
CA VAL A 368 4.66 -9.40 -4.72
C VAL A 368 4.68 -7.91 -4.35
N LEU A 369 3.65 -7.13 -4.73
CA LEU A 369 3.55 -5.72 -4.33
C LEU A 369 3.58 -5.51 -2.82
N TYR A 370 2.85 -6.36 -2.08
CA TYR A 370 2.76 -6.27 -0.62
C TYR A 370 3.94 -6.90 0.11
N MET A 371 4.81 -7.67 -0.58
CA MET A 371 6.03 -8.22 0.03
C MET A 371 6.98 -7.13 0.54
N GLY A 372 6.93 -5.92 -0.02
CA GLY A 372 7.74 -4.79 0.46
C GLY A 372 7.53 -4.47 1.95
N TYR A 373 6.31 -4.69 2.49
CA TYR A 373 6.07 -4.49 3.92
C TYR A 373 6.96 -5.38 4.81
N PHE A 374 7.46 -6.51 4.31
CA PHE A 374 8.35 -7.41 5.04
C PHE A 374 9.84 -7.07 4.88
N THR A 375 10.20 -6.03 4.12
CA THR A 375 11.59 -5.66 3.81
C THR A 375 11.93 -4.22 4.24
N GLY A 376 11.37 -3.76 5.37
CA GLY A 376 11.62 -2.42 5.92
C GLY A 376 10.61 -1.34 5.51
N GLY A 377 9.58 -1.67 4.74
CA GLY A 377 8.50 -0.76 4.33
C GLY A 377 8.06 -1.04 2.89
N ALA A 378 6.77 -0.83 2.58
CA ALA A 378 6.28 -0.98 1.20
C ALA A 378 6.81 0.13 0.28
N GLY A 379 6.46 0.08 -1.00
CA GLY A 379 6.74 1.20 -1.91
C GLY A 379 6.15 2.49 -1.37
N ASP A 380 6.95 3.54 -1.30
CA ASP A 380 6.65 4.83 -0.66
C ASP A 380 6.76 6.02 -1.63
N VAL A 381 6.88 5.73 -2.92
CA VAL A 381 7.21 6.67 -3.99
C VAL A 381 5.99 7.39 -4.61
N GLY A 382 4.82 7.21 -4.00
CA GLY A 382 3.52 7.51 -4.58
C GLY A 382 3.17 6.57 -5.74
N TRP A 383 1.87 6.42 -6.02
CA TRP A 383 1.43 5.55 -7.12
C TRP A 383 1.95 5.98 -8.51
N THR A 384 2.40 7.24 -8.62
CA THR A 384 3.04 7.80 -9.83
C THR A 384 4.52 7.45 -9.96
N GLY A 385 5.19 7.04 -8.86
CA GLY A 385 6.56 6.56 -8.84
C GLY A 385 7.60 7.47 -9.49
N TYR A 386 7.51 8.80 -9.30
CA TYR A 386 8.36 9.76 -10.02
C TYR A 386 9.86 9.49 -9.80
N ALA A 387 10.58 9.41 -10.91
CA ALA A 387 11.94 8.89 -10.96
C ALA A 387 12.98 9.58 -10.06
N PRO A 388 12.97 10.91 -9.84
CA PRO A 388 13.89 11.53 -8.89
C PRO A 388 13.80 10.98 -7.46
N TYR A 389 12.66 10.37 -7.10
CA TYR A 389 12.44 9.78 -5.79
C TYR A 389 12.43 8.25 -5.82
N SER A 390 12.09 7.64 -6.97
CA SER A 390 12.08 6.17 -7.13
C SER A 390 13.37 5.58 -7.71
N SER A 391 14.31 6.40 -8.16
CA SER A 391 15.62 6.00 -8.73
C SER A 391 16.77 6.80 -8.10
N GLY A 392 18.00 6.28 -8.20
CA GLY A 392 19.22 6.93 -7.73
C GLY A 392 19.54 6.73 -6.24
N ALA A 393 20.52 7.48 -5.74
CA ALA A 393 21.07 7.33 -4.39
C ALA A 393 20.04 7.57 -3.27
N SER A 394 18.98 8.34 -3.53
CA SER A 394 17.90 8.60 -2.59
C SER A 394 16.89 7.45 -2.47
N ALA A 395 16.93 6.48 -3.40
CA ALA A 395 15.90 5.46 -3.57
C ALA A 395 16.36 4.08 -3.05
N THR A 396 16.77 4.02 -1.78
CA THR A 396 17.48 2.87 -1.17
C THR A 396 16.57 1.74 -0.65
N ARG A 397 15.25 1.90 -0.74
CA ARG A 397 14.30 0.99 -0.06
C ARG A 397 13.89 -0.20 -0.92
N PRO A 398 14.05 -1.45 -0.44
CA PRO A 398 13.64 -2.65 -1.17
C PRO A 398 12.13 -2.71 -1.49
N GLY A 399 11.30 -2.03 -0.70
CA GLY A 399 9.85 -1.98 -0.92
C GLY A 399 9.44 -1.46 -2.29
N THR A 400 10.22 -0.53 -2.84
CA THR A 400 10.00 0.02 -4.19
C THR A 400 10.32 -1.00 -5.28
N ASP A 401 11.29 -1.90 -5.07
CA ASP A 401 11.58 -2.98 -6.03
C ASP A 401 10.41 -3.96 -6.11
N PHE A 402 9.85 -4.35 -4.98
CA PHE A 402 8.63 -5.16 -4.93
C PHE A 402 7.43 -4.45 -5.57
N TRP A 403 7.32 -3.13 -5.36
CA TRP A 403 6.30 -2.31 -5.99
C TRP A 403 6.43 -2.27 -7.53
N VAL A 404 7.64 -2.17 -8.07
CA VAL A 404 7.88 -2.22 -9.53
C VAL A 404 7.65 -3.63 -10.07
N ALA A 405 8.21 -4.66 -9.42
CA ALA A 405 8.11 -6.06 -9.85
C ALA A 405 6.66 -6.55 -9.89
N GLY A 406 5.88 -6.25 -8.85
CA GLY A 406 4.47 -6.62 -8.80
C GLY A 406 3.65 -5.94 -9.89
N GLN A 407 3.90 -4.66 -10.19
CA GLN A 407 3.23 -3.97 -11.29
C GLN A 407 3.57 -4.54 -12.67
N LEU A 408 4.81 -5.01 -12.89
CA LEU A 408 5.16 -5.72 -14.13
C LEU A 408 4.28 -6.97 -14.33
N MET A 409 4.02 -7.73 -13.26
CA MET A 409 3.11 -8.88 -13.32
C MET A 409 1.66 -8.47 -13.62
N LEU A 410 1.18 -7.37 -13.03
CA LEU A 410 -0.15 -6.81 -13.31
C LEU A 410 -0.27 -6.29 -14.76
N GLY A 411 0.80 -5.70 -15.30
CA GLY A 411 0.90 -5.26 -16.69
C GLY A 411 0.85 -6.44 -17.68
N ALA A 412 1.55 -7.53 -17.36
CA ALA A 412 1.47 -8.77 -18.13
C ALA A 412 0.05 -9.38 -18.10
N SER A 413 -0.56 -9.48 -16.92
CA SER A 413 -1.96 -9.92 -16.75
C SER A 413 -2.93 -9.14 -17.65
N SER A 414 -2.82 -7.81 -17.63
CA SER A 414 -3.71 -6.91 -18.37
C SER A 414 -3.52 -7.01 -19.88
N THR A 415 -2.27 -7.16 -20.34
CA THR A 415 -1.93 -7.31 -21.76
C THR A 415 -2.51 -8.61 -22.33
N LEU A 416 -2.33 -9.73 -21.63
CA LEU A 416 -2.87 -11.04 -22.04
C LEU A 416 -4.40 -11.03 -22.09
N THR A 417 -5.02 -10.38 -21.10
CA THR A 417 -6.46 -10.18 -21.04
C THR A 417 -6.95 -9.37 -22.24
N ALA A 418 -6.30 -8.25 -22.56
CA ALA A 418 -6.69 -7.40 -23.68
C ALA A 418 -6.60 -8.11 -25.04
N VAL A 419 -5.54 -8.87 -25.30
CA VAL A 419 -5.41 -9.70 -26.52
C VAL A 419 -6.56 -10.69 -26.63
N ASN A 420 -6.91 -11.37 -25.54
CA ASN A 420 -7.95 -12.39 -25.53
C ASN A 420 -9.34 -11.81 -25.84
N PHE A 421 -9.71 -10.71 -25.17
CA PHE A 421 -10.97 -10.04 -25.45
C PHE A 421 -11.03 -9.48 -26.86
N LEU A 422 -9.95 -8.87 -27.36
CA LEU A 422 -9.95 -8.32 -28.73
C LEU A 422 -10.26 -9.40 -29.77
N VAL A 423 -9.58 -10.54 -29.71
CA VAL A 423 -9.83 -11.66 -30.64
C VAL A 423 -11.24 -12.20 -30.48
N THR A 424 -11.69 -12.41 -29.24
CA THR A 424 -13.06 -12.91 -28.95
C THR A 424 -14.10 -11.99 -29.57
N MET A 425 -14.03 -10.70 -29.25
CA MET A 425 -15.03 -9.72 -29.64
C MET A 425 -15.03 -9.47 -31.14
N LEU A 426 -13.91 -9.61 -31.83
CA LEU A 426 -13.83 -9.43 -33.29
C LEU A 426 -14.18 -10.67 -34.10
N ARG A 427 -14.00 -11.88 -33.56
CA ARG A 427 -14.04 -13.13 -34.33
C ARG A 427 -15.06 -14.18 -33.86
N MET A 428 -15.63 -14.04 -32.66
CA MET A 428 -16.50 -15.06 -32.06
C MET A 428 -17.94 -14.61 -31.79
N ARG A 429 -18.34 -13.44 -32.30
CA ARG A 429 -19.72 -12.95 -32.20
C ARG A 429 -20.67 -13.89 -32.91
N ALA A 430 -21.86 -14.08 -32.34
CA ALA A 430 -22.92 -14.88 -32.92
C ALA A 430 -23.45 -14.30 -34.25
N PRO A 431 -24.05 -15.13 -35.11
CA PRO A 431 -24.69 -14.66 -36.34
C PRO A 431 -25.69 -13.52 -36.07
N GLY A 432 -25.63 -12.46 -36.89
CA GLY A 432 -26.47 -11.27 -36.74
C GLY A 432 -25.91 -10.20 -35.80
N VAL A 433 -24.96 -10.53 -34.91
CA VAL A 433 -24.31 -9.57 -34.01
C VAL A 433 -23.16 -8.86 -34.73
N SER A 434 -23.48 -7.84 -35.53
CA SER A 434 -22.48 -6.95 -36.13
C SER A 434 -21.89 -6.00 -35.09
N LEU A 435 -20.76 -5.33 -35.42
CA LEU A 435 -20.14 -4.35 -34.51
C LEU A 435 -21.15 -3.30 -34.04
N MET A 436 -21.89 -2.68 -34.95
CA MET A 436 -22.90 -1.66 -34.64
C MET A 436 -24.21 -2.21 -34.06
N LYS A 437 -24.26 -3.50 -33.70
CA LYS A 437 -25.38 -4.14 -33.00
C LYS A 437 -24.98 -4.70 -31.63
N MET A 438 -23.71 -4.56 -31.22
CA MET A 438 -23.27 -5.01 -29.90
C MET A 438 -23.84 -4.12 -28.78
N PRO A 439 -24.15 -4.65 -27.59
CA PRO A 439 -24.53 -3.84 -26.43
C PRO A 439 -23.46 -2.77 -26.09
N LEU A 440 -23.86 -1.71 -25.38
CA LEU A 440 -22.94 -0.61 -25.08
C LEU A 440 -21.86 -0.99 -24.06
N PHE A 441 -22.15 -1.96 -23.17
CA PHE A 441 -21.12 -2.56 -22.33
C PHE A 441 -20.06 -3.31 -23.16
N ALA A 442 -20.48 -4.08 -24.17
CA ALA A 442 -19.52 -4.71 -25.08
C ALA A 442 -18.71 -3.66 -25.87
N TRP A 443 -19.33 -2.60 -26.38
CA TRP A 443 -18.55 -1.53 -27.02
C TRP A 443 -17.56 -0.84 -26.10
N SER A 444 -17.93 -0.59 -24.85
CA SER A 444 -17.02 0.06 -23.91
C SER A 444 -15.83 -0.83 -23.57
N ILE A 445 -16.03 -2.15 -23.41
CA ILE A 445 -14.93 -3.10 -23.26
C ILE A 445 -14.07 -3.16 -24.53
N LEU A 446 -14.66 -3.13 -25.73
CA LEU A 446 -13.88 -3.12 -26.98
C LEU A 446 -12.94 -1.92 -27.05
N VAL A 447 -13.43 -0.71 -26.73
CA VAL A 447 -12.56 0.49 -26.69
C VAL A 447 -11.49 0.34 -25.61
N THR A 448 -11.87 -0.17 -24.43
CA THR A 448 -10.97 -0.39 -23.30
C THR A 448 -9.81 -1.33 -23.63
N VAL A 449 -10.06 -2.42 -24.36
CA VAL A 449 -8.99 -3.36 -24.74
C VAL A 449 -8.04 -2.78 -25.79
N PHE A 450 -8.53 -1.91 -26.69
CA PHE A 450 -7.65 -1.15 -27.58
C PHE A 450 -6.75 -0.18 -26.80
N LEU A 451 -7.30 0.53 -25.81
CA LEU A 451 -6.53 1.40 -24.95
C LEU A 451 -5.42 0.63 -24.24
N LEU A 452 -5.75 -0.51 -23.61
CA LEU A 452 -4.78 -1.34 -22.89
C LEU A 452 -3.62 -1.79 -23.77
N LEU A 453 -3.91 -2.26 -24.99
CA LEU A 453 -2.88 -2.76 -25.91
C LEU A 453 -1.92 -1.66 -26.37
N LEU A 454 -2.35 -0.40 -26.35
CA LEU A 454 -1.52 0.74 -26.76
C LEU A 454 -0.83 1.42 -25.56
N SER A 455 -1.43 1.38 -24.36
CA SER A 455 -0.93 2.08 -23.17
C SER A 455 -0.05 1.22 -22.26
N ILE A 456 -0.46 -0.01 -21.94
CA ILE A 456 0.23 -0.88 -20.96
C ILE A 456 1.66 -1.24 -21.39
N PRO A 457 1.97 -1.51 -22.68
CA PRO A 457 3.35 -1.78 -23.08
C PRO A 457 4.30 -0.63 -22.75
N VAL A 458 3.86 0.63 -22.89
CA VAL A 458 4.68 1.81 -22.56
C VAL A 458 4.98 1.85 -21.06
N PHE A 459 3.99 1.58 -20.21
CA PHE A 459 4.21 1.51 -18.77
C PHE A 459 5.11 0.34 -18.36
N THR A 460 4.92 -0.82 -18.99
CA THR A 460 5.75 -2.00 -18.75
C THR A 460 7.21 -1.71 -19.08
N VAL A 461 7.48 -1.04 -20.21
CA VAL A 461 8.83 -0.59 -20.56
C VAL A 461 9.35 0.40 -19.53
N ALA A 462 8.57 1.41 -19.13
CA ALA A 462 8.98 2.36 -18.11
C ALA A 462 9.40 1.68 -16.80
N LEU A 463 8.59 0.72 -16.31
CA LEU A 463 8.89 -0.08 -15.13
C LEU A 463 10.14 -0.95 -15.30
N ILE A 464 10.38 -1.53 -16.48
CA ILE A 464 11.63 -2.27 -16.78
C ILE A 464 12.83 -1.33 -16.71
N LEU A 465 12.74 -0.14 -17.29
CA LEU A 465 13.82 0.86 -17.24
C LEU A 465 14.08 1.30 -15.80
N LEU A 466 13.03 1.51 -14.99
CA LEU A 466 13.17 1.89 -13.59
C LEU A 466 13.78 0.74 -12.78
N MET A 467 13.35 -0.50 -13.02
CA MET A 467 13.95 -1.68 -12.39
C MET A 467 15.43 -1.80 -12.77
N ALA A 468 15.79 -1.49 -14.02
CA ALA A 468 17.17 -1.52 -14.48
C ALA A 468 18.03 -0.45 -13.78
N ASP A 469 17.52 0.77 -13.61
CA ASP A 469 18.23 1.82 -12.87
C ASP A 469 18.46 1.39 -11.42
N ARG A 470 17.45 0.79 -10.79
CA ARG A 470 17.49 0.36 -9.38
C ARG A 470 18.35 -0.88 -9.14
N THR A 471 18.38 -1.82 -10.09
CA THR A 471 19.00 -3.16 -9.89
C THR A 471 20.35 -3.29 -10.58
N PHE A 472 20.49 -2.75 -11.79
CA PHE A 472 21.67 -2.92 -12.64
C PHE A 472 22.53 -1.66 -12.73
N GLY A 473 22.08 -0.54 -12.15
CA GLY A 473 22.78 0.74 -12.19
C GLY A 473 22.75 1.39 -13.58
N SER A 474 21.72 1.15 -14.38
CA SER A 474 21.50 1.97 -15.57
C SER A 474 21.18 3.42 -15.19
N LEU A 475 21.32 4.34 -16.15
CA LEU A 475 21.23 5.78 -15.91
C LEU A 475 20.12 6.42 -16.77
N TYR A 476 18.97 5.76 -16.90
CA TYR A 476 17.86 6.31 -17.70
C TYR A 476 17.26 7.54 -17.04
N PHE A 477 17.04 7.48 -15.73
CA PHE A 477 16.35 8.53 -14.98
C PHE A 477 17.18 9.17 -13.86
N SER A 478 18.32 8.57 -13.50
CA SER A 478 19.24 9.10 -12.49
C SER A 478 20.68 9.07 -13.00
N GLY A 479 21.36 10.22 -12.99
CA GLY A 479 22.73 10.39 -13.47
C GLY A 479 22.94 11.72 -14.22
N PRO A 480 24.20 12.09 -14.53
CA PRO A 480 24.52 13.38 -15.18
C PRO A 480 23.85 13.59 -16.54
N ASP A 481 23.72 12.52 -17.34
CA ASP A 481 23.12 12.53 -18.69
C ASP A 481 21.69 11.93 -18.73
N SER A 482 21.04 11.79 -17.56
CA SER A 482 19.71 11.19 -17.44
C SER A 482 18.58 12.20 -17.65
N ASP A 483 17.36 11.71 -17.95
CA ASP A 483 16.15 12.55 -18.07
C ASP A 483 15.06 12.08 -17.10
N PRO A 484 14.90 12.70 -15.92
CA PRO A 484 13.84 12.33 -14.97
C PRO A 484 12.43 12.71 -15.46
N ILE A 485 12.29 13.64 -16.41
CA ILE A 485 10.99 14.03 -16.98
C ILE A 485 10.50 12.99 -17.99
N LEU A 486 11.41 12.22 -18.60
CA LEU A 486 11.07 11.07 -19.45
C LEU A 486 10.12 10.10 -18.73
N TRP A 487 10.36 9.81 -17.43
CA TRP A 487 9.46 8.98 -16.64
C TRP A 487 8.03 9.55 -16.62
N GLN A 488 7.88 10.86 -16.43
CA GLN A 488 6.55 11.48 -16.41
C GLN A 488 5.84 11.35 -17.75
N HIS A 489 6.56 11.51 -18.87
CA HIS A 489 5.98 11.28 -20.20
C HIS A 489 5.52 9.82 -20.38
N LEU A 490 6.38 8.85 -20.05
CA LEU A 490 6.05 7.43 -20.19
C LEU A 490 4.91 7.01 -19.27
N PHE A 491 4.96 7.43 -18.00
CA PHE A 491 3.93 7.14 -17.01
C PHE A 491 2.60 7.75 -17.41
N TRP A 492 2.55 9.03 -17.80
CA TRP A 492 1.27 9.67 -18.13
C TRP A 492 0.73 9.28 -19.50
N TYR A 493 1.59 8.97 -20.48
CA TYR A 493 1.16 8.35 -21.74
C TYR A 493 0.39 7.05 -21.49
N PHE A 494 0.75 6.30 -20.46
CA PHE A 494 -0.05 5.18 -19.96
C PHE A 494 -1.23 5.66 -19.10
N GLY A 495 -0.95 6.47 -18.08
CA GLY A 495 -1.81 6.72 -16.95
C GLY A 495 -3.08 7.49 -17.32
N HIS A 496 -3.03 8.35 -18.34
CA HIS A 496 -4.24 9.03 -18.77
C HIS A 496 -5.18 8.15 -19.61
N PRO A 497 -4.71 7.36 -20.59
CA PRO A 497 -5.51 6.27 -21.15
C PRO A 497 -6.04 5.30 -20.08
N GLU A 498 -5.27 4.98 -19.04
CA GLU A 498 -5.71 4.12 -17.94
C GLU A 498 -6.91 4.68 -17.19
N VAL A 499 -6.99 6.00 -16.96
CA VAL A 499 -8.19 6.57 -16.34
C VAL A 499 -9.43 6.45 -17.23
N TYR A 500 -9.28 6.32 -18.56
CA TYR A 500 -10.40 6.00 -19.44
C TYR A 500 -10.73 4.51 -19.47
N ILE A 501 -9.71 3.65 -19.36
CA ILE A 501 -9.88 2.20 -19.21
C ILE A 501 -10.75 1.89 -17.99
N VAL A 502 -10.63 2.65 -16.91
CA VAL A 502 -11.49 2.45 -15.73
C VAL A 502 -12.91 2.99 -15.87
N ILE A 503 -13.11 4.14 -16.54
CA ILE A 503 -14.44 4.79 -16.62
C ILE A 503 -15.30 4.34 -17.80
N LEU A 504 -14.71 4.00 -18.96
CA LEU A 504 -15.48 3.61 -20.14
C LEU A 504 -16.35 2.36 -19.87
N PRO A 505 -15.84 1.29 -19.25
CA PRO A 505 -16.65 0.13 -18.88
C PRO A 505 -17.82 0.49 -17.96
N ALA A 506 -17.59 1.35 -16.98
CA ALA A 506 -18.63 1.84 -16.07
C ALA A 506 -19.77 2.54 -16.84
N PHE A 507 -19.45 3.36 -17.84
CA PHE A 507 -20.46 3.94 -18.71
C PHE A 507 -21.25 2.90 -19.51
N GLY A 508 -20.61 1.79 -19.88
CA GLY A 508 -21.28 0.64 -20.48
C GLY A 508 -22.31 0.04 -19.52
N VAL A 509 -21.92 -0.19 -18.26
CA VAL A 509 -22.81 -0.68 -17.20
C VAL A 509 -24.01 0.25 -17.00
N LEU A 510 -23.78 1.57 -16.89
CA LEU A 510 -24.85 2.56 -16.79
C LEU A 510 -25.83 2.48 -17.96
N SER A 511 -25.32 2.28 -19.17
CA SER A 511 -26.14 2.24 -20.38
C SER A 511 -27.11 1.05 -20.37
N GLU A 512 -26.63 -0.12 -19.94
CA GLU A 512 -27.46 -1.34 -19.80
C GLU A 512 -28.54 -1.17 -18.71
N ILE A 513 -28.15 -0.66 -17.54
CA ILE A 513 -29.07 -0.48 -16.41
C ILE A 513 -30.12 0.58 -16.72
N ILE A 514 -29.72 1.75 -17.20
CA ILE A 514 -30.63 2.87 -17.48
C ILE A 514 -31.62 2.49 -18.57
N SER A 515 -31.19 1.82 -19.65
CA SER A 515 -32.09 1.36 -20.71
C SER A 515 -33.11 0.33 -20.17
N THR A 516 -32.64 -0.63 -19.37
CA THR A 516 -33.50 -1.69 -18.81
C THR A 516 -34.55 -1.14 -17.85
N PHE A 517 -34.14 -0.32 -16.88
CA PHE A 517 -35.04 0.22 -15.86
C PHE A 517 -35.86 1.43 -16.32
N SER A 518 -35.54 2.02 -17.48
CA SER A 518 -36.40 3.03 -18.14
C SER A 518 -37.40 2.41 -19.12
N ARG A 519 -37.31 1.10 -19.37
CA ARG A 519 -38.14 0.37 -20.35
C ARG A 519 -38.07 0.96 -21.76
N ARG A 520 -36.89 1.45 -22.15
CA ARG A 520 -36.65 2.07 -23.45
C ARG A 520 -35.28 1.71 -23.99
N PRO A 521 -35.12 1.51 -25.31
CA PRO A 521 -33.82 1.46 -25.95
C PRO A 521 -33.01 2.72 -25.64
N ILE A 522 -31.68 2.58 -25.59
CA ILE A 522 -30.79 3.71 -25.35
C ILE A 522 -30.97 4.78 -26.43
N PHE A 523 -31.18 6.03 -26.03
CA PHE A 523 -31.22 7.16 -26.94
C PHE A 523 -29.82 7.42 -27.51
N GLY A 524 -29.74 7.59 -28.83
CA GLY A 524 -28.47 7.92 -29.48
C GLY A 524 -27.41 6.82 -29.37
N TYR A 525 -27.77 5.54 -29.57
CA TYR A 525 -26.80 4.43 -29.56
C TYR A 525 -25.56 4.72 -30.42
N THR A 526 -25.74 5.13 -31.67
CA THR A 526 -24.65 5.44 -32.60
C THR A 526 -23.78 6.60 -32.09
N SER A 527 -24.40 7.65 -31.51
CA SER A 527 -23.63 8.78 -30.95
C SER A 527 -22.86 8.36 -29.70
N MET A 528 -23.38 7.44 -28.88
CA MET A 528 -22.63 6.87 -27.75
C MET A 528 -21.43 6.04 -28.21
N VAL A 529 -21.58 5.21 -29.25
CA VAL A 529 -20.47 4.42 -29.81
C VAL A 529 -19.36 5.35 -30.31
N TYR A 530 -19.70 6.36 -31.11
CA TYR A 530 -18.71 7.32 -31.61
C TYR A 530 -18.11 8.18 -30.50
N ALA A 531 -18.87 8.55 -29.47
CA ALA A 531 -18.33 9.25 -28.31
C ALA A 531 -17.29 8.39 -27.58
N MET A 532 -17.54 7.09 -27.37
CA MET A 532 -16.57 6.19 -26.73
C MET A 532 -15.31 6.00 -27.58
N ALA A 533 -15.46 5.78 -28.89
CA ALA A 533 -14.32 5.67 -29.80
C ALA A 533 -13.48 6.96 -29.84
N THR A 534 -14.14 8.12 -29.83
CA THR A 534 -13.48 9.44 -29.81
C THR A 534 -12.68 9.64 -28.53
N ILE A 535 -13.25 9.29 -27.37
CA ILE A 535 -12.52 9.31 -26.09
C ILE A 535 -11.30 8.38 -26.16
N GLY A 536 -11.47 7.18 -26.72
CA GLY A 536 -10.38 6.23 -26.92
C GLY A 536 -9.21 6.83 -27.70
N ILE A 537 -9.48 7.51 -28.82
CA ILE A 537 -8.44 8.14 -29.65
C ILE A 537 -7.81 9.35 -28.95
N ILE A 538 -8.63 10.25 -28.40
CA ILE A 538 -8.14 11.51 -27.81
C ILE A 538 -7.36 11.25 -26.51
N SER A 539 -7.59 10.12 -25.83
CA SER A 539 -6.88 9.78 -24.59
C SER A 539 -5.34 9.80 -24.72
N PHE A 540 -4.79 9.52 -25.90
CA PHE A 540 -3.35 9.49 -26.16
C PHE A 540 -2.74 10.87 -26.47
N VAL A 541 -3.55 11.89 -26.74
CA VAL A 541 -3.05 13.24 -27.09
C VAL A 541 -3.20 14.26 -25.95
N VAL A 542 -3.86 13.89 -24.86
CA VAL A 542 -4.15 14.81 -23.74
C VAL A 542 -3.35 14.50 -22.47
N TYR A 543 -2.57 13.42 -22.44
CA TYR A 543 -1.86 12.97 -21.23
C TYR A 543 -0.99 14.05 -20.56
N GLY A 544 -0.48 15.00 -21.34
CA GLY A 544 0.37 16.09 -20.86
C GLY A 544 -0.32 17.05 -19.89
N HIS A 545 -1.64 16.97 -19.69
CA HIS A 545 -2.32 17.85 -18.74
C HIS A 545 -1.92 17.57 -17.29
N HIS A 546 -1.40 16.38 -16.99
CA HIS A 546 -0.82 16.07 -15.68
C HIS A 546 0.56 16.68 -15.48
N MET A 547 1.12 17.29 -16.53
CA MET A 547 2.46 17.83 -16.59
C MET A 547 2.47 19.35 -16.76
N PHE A 548 1.35 20.05 -16.55
CA PHE A 548 1.29 21.49 -16.76
C PHE A 548 2.26 22.28 -15.87
N THR A 549 2.65 21.76 -14.72
CA THR A 549 3.56 22.41 -13.77
C THR A 549 5.03 21.96 -13.92
N THR A 550 5.37 21.12 -14.90
CA THR A 550 6.73 20.59 -15.08
C THR A 550 7.70 21.53 -15.80
N GLY A 551 7.22 22.68 -16.28
CA GLY A 551 8.00 23.60 -17.11
C GLY A 551 7.99 23.25 -18.61
N ALA A 552 7.09 22.37 -19.05
CA ALA A 552 6.91 22.02 -20.46
C ALA A 552 6.64 23.26 -21.35
N ASP A 553 6.97 23.12 -22.64
CA ASP A 553 6.83 24.17 -23.65
C ASP A 553 5.41 24.81 -23.63
N PRO A 554 5.31 26.15 -23.67
CA PRO A 554 4.02 26.84 -23.59
C PRO A 554 3.03 26.47 -24.71
N LEU A 555 3.51 26.21 -25.93
CA LEU A 555 2.66 25.81 -27.06
C LEU A 555 2.12 24.39 -26.84
N PHE A 556 2.97 23.46 -26.38
CA PHE A 556 2.55 22.12 -25.99
C PHE A 556 1.46 22.17 -24.91
N ARG A 557 1.68 22.93 -23.83
CA ARG A 557 0.69 23.08 -22.75
C ARG A 557 -0.63 23.64 -23.27
N PHE A 558 -0.59 24.67 -24.11
CA PHE A 558 -1.80 25.27 -24.69
C PHE A 558 -2.60 24.29 -25.55
N ILE A 559 -1.95 23.52 -26.42
CA ILE A 559 -2.60 22.49 -27.25
C ILE A 559 -3.22 21.41 -26.37
N VAL A 560 -2.50 20.95 -25.35
CA VAL A 560 -2.98 19.94 -24.42
C VAL A 560 -4.17 20.45 -23.60
N MET A 561 -4.16 21.71 -23.14
CA MET A 561 -5.32 22.33 -22.49
C MET A 561 -6.57 22.27 -23.37
N LEU A 562 -6.49 22.72 -24.63
CA LEU A 562 -7.63 22.73 -25.54
C LEU A 562 -8.15 21.33 -25.84
N THR A 563 -7.25 20.38 -26.10
CA THR A 563 -7.63 19.00 -26.40
C THR A 563 -8.19 18.27 -25.18
N THR A 564 -7.71 18.58 -23.97
CA THR A 564 -8.26 18.06 -22.71
C THR A 564 -9.68 18.58 -22.49
N MET A 565 -9.92 19.87 -22.69
CA MET A 565 -11.27 20.45 -22.62
C MET A 565 -12.23 19.83 -23.65
N LEU A 566 -11.73 19.49 -24.84
CA LEU A 566 -12.53 18.84 -25.88
C LEU A 566 -13.08 17.48 -25.43
N VAL A 567 -12.41 16.76 -24.52
CA VAL A 567 -12.90 15.46 -24.00
C VAL A 567 -14.21 15.60 -23.21
N ALA A 568 -14.50 16.79 -22.67
CA ALA A 568 -15.77 17.06 -22.00
C ALA A 568 -16.97 16.91 -22.95
N VAL A 569 -16.79 17.15 -24.25
CA VAL A 569 -17.87 17.07 -25.26
C VAL A 569 -18.41 15.64 -25.45
N PRO A 570 -17.61 14.63 -25.84
CA PRO A 570 -18.10 13.26 -25.97
C PRO A 570 -18.61 12.69 -24.64
N THR A 571 -18.03 13.10 -23.51
CA THR A 571 -18.51 12.71 -22.18
C THR A 571 -19.89 13.31 -21.88
N GLY A 572 -20.09 14.60 -22.19
CA GLY A 572 -21.38 15.28 -22.05
C GLY A 572 -22.47 14.67 -22.91
N ILE A 573 -22.17 14.29 -24.17
CA ILE A 573 -23.11 13.59 -25.06
C ILE A 573 -23.70 12.35 -24.37
N LYS A 574 -22.87 11.58 -23.66
CA LYS A 574 -23.32 10.36 -22.97
C LYS A 574 -24.25 10.67 -21.80
N ILE A 575 -23.94 11.69 -21.00
CA ILE A 575 -24.81 12.17 -19.91
C ILE A 575 -26.18 12.57 -20.47
N PHE A 576 -26.21 13.39 -21.51
CA PHE A 576 -27.47 13.83 -22.13
C PHE A 576 -28.24 12.68 -22.77
N ASN A 577 -27.56 11.71 -23.40
CA ASN A 577 -28.22 10.54 -23.96
C ASN A 577 -28.84 9.65 -22.86
N TRP A 578 -28.21 9.49 -21.69
CA TRP A 578 -28.83 8.78 -20.54
C TRP A 578 -30.08 9.52 -20.03
N LEU A 579 -30.00 10.85 -19.88
CA LEU A 579 -31.16 11.68 -19.49
C LEU A 579 -32.29 11.60 -20.51
N ALA A 580 -31.97 11.63 -21.81
CA ALA A 580 -32.93 11.47 -22.90
C ALA A 580 -33.55 10.07 -22.94
N THR A 581 -32.79 9.03 -22.60
CA THR A 581 -33.30 7.64 -22.49
C THR A 581 -34.37 7.54 -21.40
N MET A 582 -34.13 8.17 -20.25
CA MET A 582 -35.10 8.20 -19.14
C MET A 582 -36.33 9.07 -19.45
N THR A 583 -36.15 10.15 -20.22
CA THR A 583 -37.23 11.07 -20.59
C THR A 583 -38.28 10.34 -21.42
N GLY A 584 -39.53 10.32 -20.96
CA GLY A 584 -40.63 9.59 -21.61
C GLY A 584 -40.57 8.06 -21.43
N GLY A 585 -39.64 7.53 -20.62
CA GLY A 585 -39.63 6.14 -20.17
C GLY A 585 -40.46 5.92 -18.90
N SER A 586 -40.61 4.66 -18.50
CA SER A 586 -41.22 4.26 -17.22
C SER A 586 -40.12 3.84 -16.26
N VAL A 587 -39.61 4.80 -15.48
CA VAL A 587 -38.44 4.60 -14.62
C VAL A 587 -38.82 3.80 -13.38
N VAL A 588 -38.19 2.64 -13.20
CA VAL A 588 -38.32 1.79 -12.01
C VAL A 588 -37.10 1.99 -11.10
N LEU A 589 -37.33 2.57 -9.92
CA LEU A 589 -36.28 2.95 -8.96
C LEU A 589 -35.84 1.79 -8.05
N ASN A 590 -35.35 0.71 -8.64
CA ASN A 590 -34.66 -0.34 -7.89
C ASN A 590 -33.19 0.05 -7.62
N THR A 591 -32.51 -0.74 -6.78
CA THR A 591 -31.14 -0.50 -6.32
C THR A 591 -30.15 -0.28 -7.47
N PRO A 592 -30.14 -1.09 -8.56
CA PRO A 592 -29.26 -0.80 -9.71
C PRO A 592 -29.48 0.59 -10.30
N MET A 593 -30.75 0.99 -10.47
CA MET A 593 -31.13 2.27 -11.06
C MET A 593 -30.74 3.43 -10.13
N MET A 594 -30.93 3.31 -8.82
CA MET A 594 -30.54 4.35 -7.87
C MET A 594 -29.03 4.57 -7.84
N PHE A 595 -28.22 3.50 -7.82
CA PHE A 595 -26.77 3.65 -7.92
C PHE A 595 -26.38 4.30 -9.25
N SER A 596 -27.02 3.93 -10.37
CA SER A 596 -26.78 4.58 -11.67
C SER A 596 -27.11 6.08 -11.69
N LEU A 597 -28.21 6.48 -11.05
CA LEU A 597 -28.56 7.89 -10.88
C LEU A 597 -27.57 8.62 -9.97
N GLY A 598 -27.16 7.98 -8.86
CA GLY A 598 -26.11 8.48 -7.98
C GLY A 598 -24.81 8.70 -8.73
N THR A 599 -24.41 7.74 -9.56
CA THR A 599 -23.25 7.84 -10.45
C THR A 599 -23.34 9.04 -11.37
N ILE A 600 -24.47 9.26 -12.06
CA ILE A 600 -24.62 10.42 -12.95
C ILE A 600 -24.36 11.72 -12.17
N ILE A 601 -24.92 11.85 -10.97
CA ILE A 601 -24.75 13.06 -10.13
C ILE A 601 -23.29 13.24 -9.73
N THR A 602 -22.67 12.23 -9.11
CA THR A 602 -21.29 12.33 -8.61
C THR A 602 -20.31 12.49 -9.76
N PHE A 603 -20.49 11.76 -10.85
CA PHE A 603 -19.62 11.86 -12.02
C PHE A 603 -19.74 13.24 -12.70
N THR A 604 -20.93 13.84 -12.76
CA THR A 604 -21.08 15.21 -13.29
C THR A 604 -20.36 16.23 -12.42
N ILE A 605 -20.44 16.13 -11.08
CA ILE A 605 -19.69 17.01 -10.17
C ILE A 605 -18.19 16.87 -10.41
N GLY A 606 -17.68 15.63 -10.48
CA GLY A 606 -16.27 15.36 -10.79
C GLY A 606 -15.86 15.86 -12.17
N GLY A 607 -16.72 15.70 -13.19
CA GLY A 607 -16.46 16.17 -14.55
C GLY A 607 -16.31 17.69 -14.63
N ILE A 608 -17.15 18.44 -13.89
CA ILE A 608 -17.05 19.91 -13.80
C ILE A 608 -15.71 20.32 -13.17
N THR A 609 -15.29 19.68 -12.09
CA THR A 609 -13.99 19.99 -11.47
C THR A 609 -12.80 19.53 -12.31
N GLY A 610 -12.98 18.54 -13.20
CA GLY A 610 -11.98 18.15 -14.19
C GLY A 610 -11.74 19.23 -15.25
N ILE A 611 -12.78 19.94 -15.68
CA ILE A 611 -12.65 21.08 -16.60
C ILE A 611 -11.87 22.22 -15.93
N ILE A 612 -12.05 22.41 -14.63
CA ILE A 612 -11.27 23.37 -13.83
C ILE A 612 -9.78 23.00 -13.87
N LEU A 613 -9.43 21.74 -13.64
CA LEU A 613 -8.05 21.24 -13.70
C LEU A 613 -7.46 21.19 -15.12
N ALA A 614 -8.30 21.09 -16.15
CA ALA A 614 -7.85 21.21 -17.53
C ALA A 614 -7.37 22.63 -17.87
N SER A 615 -7.79 23.64 -17.11
CA SER A 615 -7.43 25.05 -17.33
C SER A 615 -6.10 25.38 -16.68
N ILE A 616 -5.06 25.67 -17.47
CA ILE A 616 -3.70 25.94 -16.97
C ILE A 616 -3.66 26.98 -15.83
N PRO A 617 -4.31 28.16 -15.92
CA PRO A 617 -4.25 29.15 -14.85
C PRO A 617 -4.81 28.64 -13.52
N LEU A 618 -5.84 27.78 -13.57
CA LEU A 618 -6.46 27.20 -12.38
C LEU A 618 -5.66 25.99 -11.90
N ASP A 619 -5.14 25.17 -12.81
CA ASP A 619 -4.29 24.04 -12.47
C ASP A 619 -3.05 24.52 -11.71
N ILE A 620 -2.38 25.60 -12.13
CA ILE A 620 -1.22 26.13 -11.38
C ILE A 620 -1.54 26.39 -9.90
N ALA A 621 -2.76 26.82 -9.56
CA ALA A 621 -3.17 27.08 -8.19
C ALA A 621 -3.61 25.82 -7.43
N PHE A 622 -4.24 24.86 -8.12
CA PHE A 622 -4.83 23.67 -7.50
C PHE A 622 -4.00 22.40 -7.66
N HIS A 623 -2.96 22.43 -8.48
CA HIS A 623 -2.07 21.32 -8.75
C HIS A 623 -1.49 20.79 -7.44
N ASP A 624 -1.53 19.47 -7.28
CA ASP A 624 -1.04 18.79 -6.09
C ASP A 624 -1.65 19.25 -4.76
N THR A 625 -2.84 19.86 -4.79
CA THR A 625 -3.66 20.08 -3.60
C THR A 625 -4.71 18.97 -3.44
N TYR A 626 -5.43 18.99 -2.32
CA TYR A 626 -6.60 18.14 -2.11
C TYR A 626 -7.73 18.36 -3.12
N PHE A 627 -7.72 19.43 -3.92
CA PHE A 627 -8.69 19.63 -5.00
C PHE A 627 -8.58 18.53 -6.06
N VAL A 628 -7.35 18.14 -6.43
CA VAL A 628 -7.09 17.03 -7.36
C VAL A 628 -7.55 15.70 -6.75
N VAL A 629 -7.31 15.50 -5.46
CA VAL A 629 -7.75 14.30 -4.74
C VAL A 629 -9.28 14.20 -4.77
N ALA A 630 -9.98 15.29 -4.45
CA ALA A 630 -11.43 15.36 -4.45
C ALA A 630 -12.01 15.10 -5.84
N HIS A 631 -11.51 15.81 -6.86
CA HIS A 631 -11.89 15.62 -8.27
C HIS A 631 -11.79 14.15 -8.66
N PHE A 632 -10.64 13.53 -8.43
CA PHE A 632 -10.38 12.16 -8.86
C PHE A 632 -11.27 11.14 -8.14
N HIS A 633 -11.55 11.33 -6.84
CA HIS A 633 -12.46 10.43 -6.12
C HIS A 633 -13.92 10.55 -6.59
N TYR A 634 -14.38 11.75 -6.97
CA TYR A 634 -15.70 11.94 -7.59
C TYR A 634 -15.84 11.18 -8.91
N VAL A 635 -14.84 11.24 -9.78
CA VAL A 635 -14.89 10.52 -11.07
C VAL A 635 -14.61 9.03 -10.95
N LEU A 636 -13.72 8.60 -10.05
CA LEU A 636 -13.35 7.19 -9.94
C LEU A 636 -14.30 6.41 -9.02
N ILE A 637 -14.48 6.85 -7.77
CA ILE A 637 -15.37 6.14 -6.83
C ILE A 637 -16.82 6.41 -7.19
N GLY A 638 -17.18 7.68 -7.32
CA GLY A 638 -18.53 8.10 -7.70
C GLY A 638 -18.89 7.70 -9.14
N GLY A 639 -17.93 7.63 -10.07
CA GLY A 639 -18.17 7.20 -11.45
C GLY A 639 -18.05 5.69 -11.65
N THR A 640 -16.86 5.14 -11.42
CA THR A 640 -16.55 3.73 -11.72
C THR A 640 -17.12 2.79 -10.66
N MET A 641 -16.79 3.01 -9.38
CA MET A 641 -17.15 2.05 -8.33
C MET A 641 -18.67 1.97 -8.11
N PHE A 642 -19.37 3.12 -8.06
CA PHE A 642 -20.83 3.13 -7.94
C PHE A 642 -21.51 2.41 -9.10
N SER A 643 -20.98 2.55 -10.32
CA SER A 643 -21.50 1.83 -11.49
C SER A 643 -21.32 0.33 -11.38
N PHE A 644 -20.14 -0.15 -10.94
CA PHE A 644 -19.91 -1.58 -10.80
C PHE A 644 -20.63 -2.19 -9.59
N ILE A 645 -20.85 -1.43 -8.51
CA ILE A 645 -21.78 -1.82 -7.44
C ILE A 645 -23.20 -1.95 -8.01
N ALA A 646 -23.65 -1.00 -8.83
CA ALA A 646 -24.93 -1.11 -9.55
C ALA A 646 -24.97 -2.37 -10.43
N GLY A 647 -23.86 -2.64 -11.12
CA GLY A 647 -23.63 -3.85 -11.92
C GLY A 647 -23.75 -5.13 -11.10
N VAL A 648 -23.21 -5.17 -9.87
CA VAL A 648 -23.42 -6.30 -8.97
C VAL A 648 -24.91 -6.46 -8.72
N TYR A 649 -25.63 -5.44 -8.24
CA TYR A 649 -27.08 -5.56 -8.01
C TYR A 649 -27.88 -5.98 -9.26
N TYR A 650 -27.44 -5.57 -10.46
CA TYR A 650 -28.10 -5.88 -11.72
C TYR A 650 -27.86 -7.32 -12.18
N TRP A 651 -26.60 -7.78 -12.21
CA TRP A 651 -26.20 -9.09 -12.72
C TRP A 651 -26.03 -10.16 -11.65
N TYR A 652 -26.18 -9.83 -10.36
CA TYR A 652 -26.20 -10.81 -9.27
C TYR A 652 -27.17 -11.99 -9.51
N PRO A 653 -28.42 -11.79 -9.95
CA PRO A 653 -29.30 -12.90 -10.28
C PRO A 653 -28.80 -13.73 -11.47
N LYS A 654 -28.13 -13.11 -12.46
CA LYS A 654 -27.52 -13.85 -13.57
C LYS A 654 -26.33 -14.69 -13.11
N MET A 655 -25.56 -14.21 -12.14
CA MET A 655 -24.39 -14.93 -11.60
C MET A 655 -24.77 -16.04 -10.62
N THR A 656 -25.82 -15.84 -9.82
CA THR A 656 -26.12 -16.69 -8.66
C THR A 656 -27.46 -17.43 -8.74
N GLY A 657 -28.34 -17.05 -9.68
CA GLY A 657 -29.74 -17.51 -9.71
C GLY A 657 -30.61 -16.91 -8.60
N LYS A 658 -30.13 -15.90 -7.87
CA LYS A 658 -30.83 -15.33 -6.70
C LYS A 658 -31.01 -13.82 -6.81
N MET A 659 -32.15 -13.31 -6.35
CA MET A 659 -32.40 -11.88 -6.23
C MET A 659 -31.76 -11.31 -4.96
N MET A 660 -31.11 -10.15 -5.07
CA MET A 660 -30.62 -9.41 -3.90
C MET A 660 -31.75 -8.79 -3.09
N ASN A 661 -31.53 -8.59 -1.78
CA ASN A 661 -32.49 -7.90 -0.93
C ASN A 661 -32.52 -6.40 -1.25
N GLU A 662 -33.67 -5.95 -1.76
CA GLU A 662 -33.89 -4.58 -2.21
C GLU A 662 -33.83 -3.55 -1.07
N LYS A 663 -34.37 -3.87 0.12
CA LYS A 663 -34.35 -2.96 1.27
C LYS A 663 -32.92 -2.69 1.74
N LEU A 664 -32.10 -3.73 1.85
CA LEU A 664 -30.69 -3.60 2.17
C LEU A 664 -29.93 -2.85 1.07
N GLY A 665 -30.30 -3.06 -0.20
CA GLY A 665 -29.75 -2.33 -1.34
C GLY A 665 -30.04 -0.83 -1.29
N ILE A 666 -31.27 -0.44 -0.96
CA ILE A 666 -31.66 0.96 -0.77
C ILE A 666 -30.92 1.61 0.39
N ILE A 667 -30.81 0.92 1.53
CA ILE A 667 -30.06 1.43 2.69
C ILE A 667 -28.60 1.62 2.30
N HIS A 668 -27.99 0.62 1.65
CA HIS A 668 -26.61 0.70 1.18
C HIS A 668 -26.40 1.90 0.26
N PHE A 669 -27.28 2.10 -0.73
CA PHE A 669 -27.23 3.27 -1.61
C PHE A 669 -27.29 4.58 -0.84
N ALA A 670 -28.31 4.76 0.01
CA ALA A 670 -28.53 6.02 0.71
C ALA A 670 -27.35 6.37 1.63
N THR A 671 -26.86 5.40 2.41
CA THR A 671 -25.72 5.63 3.31
C THR A 671 -24.45 5.91 2.52
N THR A 672 -24.17 5.14 1.47
CA THR A 672 -22.98 5.32 0.63
C THR A 672 -22.99 6.67 -0.08
N PHE A 673 -24.12 7.07 -0.67
CA PHE A 673 -24.23 8.33 -1.40
C PHE A 673 -24.06 9.56 -0.49
N ILE A 674 -24.69 9.56 0.68
CA ILE A 674 -24.62 10.69 1.63
C ILE A 674 -23.21 10.81 2.20
N THR A 675 -22.66 9.71 2.73
CA THR A 675 -21.34 9.71 3.37
C THR A 675 -20.22 9.98 2.38
N PHE A 676 -20.33 9.50 1.13
CA PHE A 676 -19.40 9.82 0.06
C PHE A 676 -19.32 11.33 -0.19
N ASN A 677 -20.46 11.98 -0.42
CA ASN A 677 -20.46 13.43 -0.67
C ASN A 677 -19.96 14.22 0.55
N ALA A 678 -20.35 13.81 1.76
CA ALA A 678 -19.87 14.45 2.99
C ALA A 678 -18.36 14.27 3.22
N ALA A 679 -17.75 13.16 2.76
CA ALA A 679 -16.31 12.96 2.85
C ALA A 679 -15.54 13.71 1.76
N PHE A 680 -15.94 13.57 0.49
CA PHE A 680 -15.12 14.02 -0.63
C PHE A 680 -15.46 15.42 -1.14
N TYR A 681 -16.69 15.93 -0.94
CA TYR A 681 -17.01 17.31 -1.36
C TYR A 681 -16.13 18.33 -0.62
N PRO A 682 -16.01 18.28 0.74
CA PRO A 682 -15.22 19.25 1.48
C PRO A 682 -13.71 19.16 1.20
N MET A 683 -13.23 18.06 0.61
CA MET A 683 -11.84 17.97 0.15
C MET A 683 -11.52 19.03 -0.93
N HIS A 684 -12.50 19.44 -1.75
CA HIS A 684 -12.29 20.58 -2.65
C HIS A 684 -12.00 21.86 -1.87
N ASN A 685 -12.68 22.09 -0.74
CA ASN A 685 -12.51 23.29 0.06
C ASN A 685 -11.13 23.35 0.73
N VAL A 686 -10.67 22.26 1.38
CA VAL A 686 -9.30 22.24 1.94
C VAL A 686 -8.24 22.36 0.84
N GLY A 687 -8.50 21.82 -0.36
CA GLY A 687 -7.64 22.00 -1.52
C GLY A 687 -7.55 23.46 -1.99
N ILE A 688 -8.68 24.16 -2.07
CA ILE A 688 -8.75 25.59 -2.39
C ILE A 688 -8.05 26.44 -1.31
N SER A 689 -8.15 26.03 -0.05
CA SER A 689 -7.43 26.65 1.08
C SER A 689 -5.93 26.36 1.09
N GLY A 690 -5.41 25.61 0.12
CA GLY A 690 -3.97 25.38 -0.07
C GLY A 690 -3.43 24.12 0.61
N MET A 691 -4.28 23.21 1.12
CA MET A 691 -3.82 21.94 1.69
C MET A 691 -3.20 21.04 0.61
N PRO A 692 -1.89 20.77 0.64
CA PRO A 692 -1.25 19.91 -0.35
C PRO A 692 -1.64 18.44 -0.14
N ARG A 693 -1.65 17.67 -1.23
CA ARG A 693 -1.78 16.21 -1.15
C ARG A 693 -0.46 15.57 -0.68
N ARG A 694 -0.53 14.34 -0.15
CA ARG A 694 0.64 13.54 0.30
C ARG A 694 1.40 14.10 1.51
N TYR A 695 0.82 15.03 2.25
CA TYR A 695 1.37 15.49 3.52
C TYR A 695 0.78 14.67 4.66
N ALA A 696 1.62 14.22 5.60
CA ALA A 696 1.21 13.42 6.77
C ALA A 696 0.61 14.27 7.90
N THR A 697 0.77 15.60 7.82
CA THR A 697 0.22 16.60 8.73
C THR A 697 -0.23 17.84 7.95
N TYR A 698 -0.94 18.76 8.57
CA TYR A 698 -1.53 19.93 7.89
C TYR A 698 -1.68 21.13 8.83
N ASP A 699 -2.00 22.30 8.26
CA ASP A 699 -2.19 23.53 9.02
C ASP A 699 -3.37 23.41 10.01
N ALA A 700 -3.13 23.70 11.29
CA ALA A 700 -4.10 23.51 12.35
C ALA A 700 -5.43 24.25 12.13
N SER A 701 -5.45 25.33 11.33
CA SER A 701 -6.70 26.05 10.96
C SER A 701 -7.69 25.20 10.16
N LEU A 702 -7.22 24.12 9.53
CA LEU A 702 -8.04 23.19 8.73
C LEU A 702 -8.54 21.98 9.53
N THR A 703 -8.32 21.95 10.85
CA THR A 703 -8.59 20.77 11.68
C THR A 703 -10.06 20.37 11.70
N GLU A 704 -10.97 21.32 11.94
CA GLU A 704 -12.41 21.00 12.01
C GLU A 704 -12.92 20.36 10.71
N LEU A 705 -12.45 20.87 9.56
CA LEU A 705 -12.86 20.35 8.26
C LEU A 705 -12.26 18.98 7.98
N ASN A 706 -11.00 18.74 8.39
CA ASN A 706 -10.37 17.43 8.28
C ASN A 706 -11.00 16.38 9.20
N GLN A 707 -11.37 16.74 10.43
CA GLN A 707 -12.14 15.87 11.33
C GLN A 707 -13.48 15.48 10.71
N PHE A 708 -14.23 16.44 10.16
CA PHE A 708 -15.48 16.19 9.45
C PHE A 708 -15.27 15.21 8.29
N ILE A 709 -14.30 15.48 7.42
CA ILE A 709 -13.95 14.61 6.29
C ILE A 709 -13.64 13.19 6.77
N SER A 710 -12.83 13.06 7.83
CA SER A 710 -12.38 11.76 8.33
C SER A 710 -13.51 10.95 8.96
N VAL A 711 -14.42 11.58 9.73
CA VAL A 711 -15.62 10.90 10.25
C VAL A 711 -16.48 10.35 9.11
N PHE A 712 -16.75 11.16 8.08
CA PHE A 712 -17.58 10.71 6.97
C PHE A 712 -16.88 9.70 6.05
N ALA A 713 -15.54 9.76 5.94
CA ALA A 713 -14.77 8.72 5.26
C ALA A 713 -14.89 7.36 5.97
N ILE A 714 -14.83 7.35 7.30
CA ILE A 714 -15.04 6.12 8.10
C ILE A 714 -16.47 5.61 7.94
N LEU A 715 -17.48 6.48 8.02
CA LEU A 715 -18.87 6.10 7.80
C LEU A 715 -19.11 5.56 6.38
N PHE A 716 -18.45 6.13 5.37
CA PHE A 716 -18.47 5.63 3.99
C PHE A 716 -17.86 4.23 3.89
N GLY A 717 -16.72 3.99 4.55
CA GLY A 717 -16.11 2.66 4.62
C GLY A 717 -17.03 1.62 5.30
N LEU A 718 -17.64 1.98 6.43
CA LEU A 718 -18.57 1.12 7.16
C LEU A 718 -19.85 0.83 6.37
N ALA A 719 -20.33 1.78 5.56
CA ALA A 719 -21.50 1.58 4.70
C ALA A 719 -21.31 0.40 3.72
N GLN A 720 -20.08 0.13 3.29
CA GLN A 720 -19.78 -0.99 2.37
C GLN A 720 -19.99 -2.36 3.03
N LEU A 721 -19.99 -2.45 4.36
CA LEU A 721 -20.32 -3.70 5.06
C LEU A 721 -21.78 -4.12 4.85
N ILE A 722 -22.68 -3.16 4.59
CA ILE A 722 -24.09 -3.43 4.25
C ILE A 722 -24.16 -4.19 2.92
N PHE A 723 -23.33 -3.80 1.95
CA PHE A 723 -23.21 -4.51 0.67
C PHE A 723 -22.72 -5.94 0.85
N VAL A 724 -21.62 -6.13 1.59
CA VAL A 724 -21.07 -7.46 1.88
C VAL A 724 -22.12 -8.34 2.56
N TYR A 725 -22.80 -7.82 3.57
CA TYR A 725 -23.87 -8.52 4.25
C TYR A 725 -25.01 -8.90 3.27
N ASN A 726 -25.41 -7.98 2.38
CA ASN A 726 -26.48 -8.24 1.42
C ASN A 726 -26.10 -9.34 0.40
N VAL A 727 -24.85 -9.36 -0.08
CA VAL A 727 -24.31 -10.43 -0.93
C VAL A 727 -24.50 -11.79 -0.25
N PHE A 728 -23.96 -11.96 0.97
CA PHE A 728 -24.07 -13.25 1.66
C PHE A 728 -25.50 -13.62 2.07
N TYR A 729 -26.28 -12.63 2.55
CA TYR A 729 -27.67 -12.84 2.93
C TYR A 729 -28.50 -13.30 1.73
N SER A 730 -28.33 -12.66 0.58
CA SER A 730 -29.11 -12.93 -0.62
C SER A 730 -28.68 -14.20 -1.35
N TYR A 731 -27.40 -14.57 -1.27
CA TYR A 731 -26.95 -15.88 -1.77
C TYR A 731 -27.71 -17.03 -1.08
N ARG A 732 -27.92 -16.92 0.24
CA ARG A 732 -28.58 -17.97 1.04
C ARG A 732 -30.10 -17.86 1.07
N ASN A 733 -30.63 -16.65 1.22
CA ASN A 733 -32.05 -16.40 1.50
C ASN A 733 -32.77 -15.63 0.39
N GLY A 734 -32.07 -15.30 -0.70
CA GLY A 734 -32.66 -14.58 -1.83
C GLY A 734 -33.74 -15.41 -2.53
N LYS A 735 -34.72 -14.72 -3.12
CA LYS A 735 -35.72 -15.36 -3.98
C LYS A 735 -35.01 -15.91 -5.22
N GLU A 736 -35.46 -17.06 -5.71
CA GLU A 736 -34.98 -17.58 -7.00
C GLU A 736 -35.25 -16.56 -8.11
N ALA A 737 -34.25 -16.36 -8.96
CA ALA A 737 -34.35 -15.54 -10.15
C ALA A 737 -34.62 -16.44 -11.35
N GLY A 738 -35.56 -16.03 -12.22
CA GLY A 738 -35.69 -16.64 -13.54
C GLY A 738 -34.58 -16.19 -14.49
N ASP A 739 -34.65 -16.63 -15.75
CA ASP A 739 -33.63 -16.36 -16.76
C ASP A 739 -33.46 -14.86 -17.07
N ASN A 740 -34.57 -14.11 -17.03
CA ASN A 740 -34.63 -12.68 -17.27
C ASN A 740 -35.47 -11.96 -16.19
N PRO A 741 -34.94 -11.80 -14.96
CA PRO A 741 -35.71 -11.26 -13.83
C PRO A 741 -36.04 -9.77 -13.99
N TRP A 742 -35.28 -9.07 -14.85
CA TRP A 742 -35.43 -7.64 -15.07
C TRP A 742 -36.16 -7.29 -16.36
N ASN A 743 -36.49 -8.26 -17.22
CA ASN A 743 -36.89 -8.03 -18.61
C ASN A 743 -35.87 -7.14 -19.35
N GLY A 744 -34.59 -7.51 -19.26
CA GLY A 744 -33.49 -6.91 -20.02
C GLY A 744 -33.49 -7.35 -21.48
N TRP A 745 -32.77 -6.60 -22.32
CA TRP A 745 -32.84 -6.67 -23.78
C TRP A 745 -31.69 -7.48 -24.43
N SER A 746 -30.56 -7.58 -23.75
CA SER A 746 -29.31 -8.14 -24.24
C SER A 746 -29.25 -9.68 -24.12
N LEU A 747 -28.38 -10.32 -24.91
CA LEU A 747 -28.34 -11.79 -25.08
C LEU A 747 -28.01 -12.56 -23.80
N GLU A 748 -27.36 -11.97 -22.80
CA GLU A 748 -27.14 -12.63 -21.51
C GLU A 748 -28.45 -12.98 -20.80
N TRP A 749 -29.54 -12.27 -21.10
CA TRP A 749 -30.86 -12.54 -20.55
C TRP A 749 -31.65 -13.60 -21.33
N ALA A 750 -31.11 -14.10 -22.45
CA ALA A 750 -31.69 -15.19 -23.25
C ALA A 750 -31.24 -16.59 -22.81
N THR A 751 -30.33 -16.70 -21.84
CA THR A 751 -29.86 -17.97 -21.26
C THR A 751 -30.25 -18.09 -19.78
N SER A 752 -30.07 -19.27 -19.20
CA SER A 752 -30.45 -19.55 -17.82
C SER A 752 -29.70 -18.69 -16.80
N SER A 753 -30.20 -18.65 -15.56
CA SER A 753 -29.56 -17.97 -14.42
C SER A 753 -29.35 -18.95 -13.27
N PRO A 754 -28.10 -19.41 -12.98
CA PRO A 754 -26.87 -19.13 -13.72
C PRO A 754 -26.83 -19.80 -15.12
N PRO A 755 -26.02 -19.27 -16.06
CA PRO A 755 -25.84 -19.89 -17.39
C PRO A 755 -25.17 -21.27 -17.31
N PRO A 756 -25.41 -22.16 -18.29
CA PRO A 756 -24.69 -23.43 -18.39
C PRO A 756 -23.20 -23.22 -18.71
N GLU A 757 -22.39 -24.28 -18.56
CA GLU A 757 -20.93 -24.24 -18.83
C GLU A 757 -20.60 -23.69 -20.22
N ASN A 758 -21.31 -24.15 -21.26
CA ASN A 758 -21.15 -23.67 -22.65
C ASN A 758 -21.86 -22.34 -22.95
N SER A 759 -22.34 -21.63 -21.92
CA SER A 759 -23.06 -20.34 -21.96
C SER A 759 -24.44 -20.37 -22.62
N PHE A 760 -24.57 -21.03 -23.77
CA PHE A 760 -25.82 -21.24 -24.48
C PHE A 760 -25.96 -22.72 -24.88
N ILE A 761 -27.18 -23.26 -24.79
CA ILE A 761 -27.48 -24.61 -25.31
C ILE A 761 -27.32 -24.61 -26.84
N GLU A 762 -27.88 -23.60 -27.50
CA GLU A 762 -27.72 -23.33 -28.92
C GLU A 762 -27.27 -21.88 -29.12
N ILE A 763 -26.36 -21.64 -30.07
CA ILE A 763 -25.84 -20.29 -30.33
C ILE A 763 -27.01 -19.41 -30.81
N PRO A 764 -27.32 -18.30 -30.11
CA PRO A 764 -28.42 -17.43 -30.50
C PRO A 764 -28.11 -16.75 -31.84
N THR A 765 -29.15 -16.44 -32.62
CA THR A 765 -29.01 -15.56 -33.78
C THR A 765 -29.72 -14.27 -33.48
N LEU A 766 -29.02 -13.14 -33.58
CA LEU A 766 -29.67 -11.83 -33.43
C LEU A 766 -30.41 -11.51 -34.74
N LEU A 767 -31.73 -11.34 -34.64
CA LEU A 767 -32.60 -10.98 -35.76
C LEU A 767 -33.09 -9.54 -35.57
N ASP A 768 -33.23 -8.80 -36.66
CA ASP A 768 -33.95 -7.51 -36.60
C ASP A 768 -35.46 -7.78 -36.46
N ALA A 769 -36.20 -6.89 -35.80
CA ALA A 769 -37.64 -7.08 -35.55
C ALA A 769 -38.47 -7.33 -36.83
N GLU A 770 -38.03 -6.81 -37.98
CA GLU A 770 -38.65 -7.07 -39.30
C GLU A 770 -38.30 -8.45 -39.87
N GLU A 771 -37.15 -9.03 -39.52
CA GLU A 771 -36.73 -10.38 -39.94
C GLU A 771 -37.42 -11.46 -39.10
N GLU A 772 -37.69 -11.18 -37.82
CA GLU A 772 -38.45 -12.06 -36.94
C GLU A 772 -39.92 -12.19 -37.41
N ALA A 773 -40.53 -11.07 -37.80
CA ALA A 773 -41.89 -11.06 -38.38
C ALA A 773 -42.00 -11.94 -39.63
N LYS A 774 -40.98 -11.92 -40.51
CA LYS A 774 -40.91 -12.77 -41.72
C LYS A 774 -40.62 -14.24 -41.46
N LYS A 775 -40.12 -14.58 -40.26
CA LYS A 775 -39.89 -15.97 -39.83
C LYS A 775 -41.11 -16.57 -39.14
N SER A 776 -41.99 -15.71 -38.62
CA SER A 776 -43.28 -16.07 -38.00
C SER A 776 -44.45 -16.12 -38.99
N GLU A 777 -44.25 -15.66 -40.23
CA GLU A 777 -45.09 -15.92 -41.40
C GLU A 777 -44.61 -17.16 -42.15
#